data_AF-A0A9W8ISK5-F1
#
_entry.id   AF-A0A9W8ISK5-F1
#
_cell.length_a   1.000
_cell.length_b   1.000
_cell.length_c   1.000
_cell.angle_alpha   90.00
_cell.angle_beta   90.00
_cell.angle_gamma   90.00
#
_symmetry.space_group_name_H-M   'P 1'
#
loop_
_entity.id
_entity.type
_entity.pdbx_description
1 polymer ?
#
loop_
_entity_poly.entity_id
_entity_poly.type
_entity_poly.pdbx_seq_one_letter_code
_entity_poly.pdbx_strand_id
1 'polypeptide(L)'
;MPGTFTHTFDTPTFKGTSTINTGLFIGGQWVDPVESQFIDVINPATGKVITKVAGGSKADVDKAVEAAKTAYKTAWGFKVHGRVRGQLLSKLADLIEQNLDEFAALESLNTGKVLSNAKNVDIGGSIQVLRYYAGWADKIQGKTIQTDENKLAYTRSEPYGVVSMLSWKIAPAIATGNTIVLKPSEITPLTALRFASLINEAGFPPGVINIVNGYGSTVGQAISEHHGIEKVAFTGSTLTGRRILKAAADSNLKDVTLELGGKSPTIIFDDADVEQALKWAVGGLFFNMGQMCTAGSRVFVQEGVYDKFLEHFTAAAKSMGESAGDPFAPGTAHGPQISQTQFDRVMAYIDSGKQDGAKVHIGGVRHGDEGYFIKPTVFTGVRPDMKIVREEIFGPVGVVIKFKTEEEVIQLANDTIYGLASHIFTENTSRALRVAHAIESGSVWQCEEYRNHVIAMDKENGNRVAEDMARLWGIPGFGDLRKENERLREERNNAWAENEELKRQVDKLRNAERERVPTRRVGRGDIVGFGLNGVTILRTSLMPHTTKLAVADFAYNAGGWGSDRHVRLVGDTTGDGLADIIGFGDSGVLVSRNNEDYFSPSTLVLGDFGLTEGWSVSNHVRYVSDLRNKGYVDIIGFGNGGVLVSLNNGDGTYAPTRCVLNDFGFLAGGWRLVGNGDGTFAAPRTVINGHFTYSGGGWKVDKHPRMLGDLTGDGRADIVGFGSAGVSVMLSNGDGTFQEPKLAVKDFGAVAGCWQAFTWQLGMEMGLSKPQDSLSETSDTTLEGGELTNILVLLPI
;
A
#
# COMPACT_ATOMS: atom_id res chain seq x y z
N MET A 1 38.93 -12.78 21.36
CA MET A 1 38.24 -13.15 20.11
C MET A 1 37.22 -14.20 20.50
N PRO A 2 35.93 -13.99 20.19
CA PRO A 2 34.91 -14.92 20.61
C PRO A 2 35.14 -16.31 20.04
N GLY A 3 34.71 -17.33 20.79
CA GLY A 3 34.86 -18.72 20.40
C GLY A 3 34.08 -19.06 19.12
N THR A 4 34.51 -20.12 18.45
CA THR A 4 33.76 -20.74 17.36
C THR A 4 33.18 -22.07 17.83
N PHE A 5 32.08 -22.47 17.21
CA PHE A 5 31.49 -23.80 17.35
C PHE A 5 31.47 -24.46 15.99
N THR A 6 31.98 -25.69 15.91
CA THR A 6 31.95 -26.52 14.71
C THR A 6 31.09 -27.74 14.97
N HIS A 7 30.10 -27.96 14.11
CA HIS A 7 29.29 -29.17 14.10
C HIS A 7 29.60 -29.99 12.85
N THR A 8 29.88 -31.28 13.04
CA THR A 8 30.04 -32.24 11.96
C THR A 8 28.76 -33.02 11.79
N PHE A 9 28.13 -32.87 10.64
CA PHE A 9 26.98 -33.64 10.23
C PHE A 9 27.46 -34.94 9.58
N ASP A 10 27.03 -36.06 10.14
CA ASP A 10 27.16 -37.37 9.52
C ASP A 10 25.79 -38.06 9.57
N THR A 11 24.84 -37.50 8.79
CA THR A 11 23.46 -38.00 8.73
C THR A 11 23.18 -38.63 7.37
N PRO A 12 22.11 -39.43 7.23
CA PRO A 12 21.76 -40.05 5.96
C PRO A 12 21.46 -39.04 4.84
N THR A 13 20.96 -37.86 5.18
CA THR A 13 20.51 -36.84 4.22
C THR A 13 21.51 -35.70 4.02
N PHE A 14 22.46 -35.50 4.95
CA PHE A 14 23.50 -34.50 4.82
C PHE A 14 24.81 -34.91 5.51
N LYS A 15 25.93 -34.76 4.81
CA LYS A 15 27.28 -34.95 5.34
C LYS A 15 28.08 -33.67 5.10
N GLY A 16 28.69 -33.14 6.14
CA GLY A 16 29.45 -31.89 6.03
C GLY A 16 29.77 -31.28 7.39
N THR A 17 30.30 -30.07 7.38
CA THR A 17 30.64 -29.33 8.59
C THR A 17 30.09 -27.92 8.51
N SER A 18 29.55 -27.42 9.60
CA SER A 18 29.25 -25.99 9.76
C SER A 18 30.07 -25.42 10.90
N THR A 19 30.71 -24.28 10.67
CA THR A 19 31.44 -23.54 11.70
C THR A 19 30.84 -22.16 11.83
N ILE A 20 30.43 -21.81 13.06
CA ILE A 20 29.88 -20.51 13.39
C ILE A 20 30.70 -19.83 14.47
N ASN A 21 30.68 -18.50 14.49
CA ASN A 21 31.13 -17.77 15.66
C ASN A 21 30.02 -17.71 16.71
N THR A 22 30.38 -17.76 17.99
CA THR A 22 29.42 -17.78 19.12
C THR A 22 29.29 -16.43 19.82
N GLY A 23 30.08 -15.43 19.42
CA GLY A 23 30.03 -14.07 19.94
C GLY A 23 28.93 -13.20 19.33
N LEU A 24 28.95 -11.92 19.66
CA LEU A 24 28.10 -10.89 19.06
C LEU A 24 28.79 -10.34 17.79
N PHE A 25 28.02 -9.90 16.79
CA PHE A 25 28.57 -9.26 15.59
C PHE A 25 28.28 -7.76 15.63
N ILE A 26 29.27 -6.94 16.00
CA ILE A 26 29.10 -5.50 16.20
C ILE A 26 30.21 -4.76 15.46
N GLY A 27 29.84 -3.74 14.66
CA GLY A 27 30.81 -2.92 13.94
C GLY A 27 31.67 -3.73 12.96
N GLY A 28 31.09 -4.76 12.33
CA GLY A 28 31.82 -5.64 11.41
C GLY A 28 32.82 -6.60 12.10
N GLN A 29 32.79 -6.71 13.43
CA GLN A 29 33.70 -7.56 14.20
C GLN A 29 32.93 -8.52 15.11
N TRP A 30 33.54 -9.67 15.38
CA TRP A 30 33.07 -10.60 16.41
C TRP A 30 33.60 -10.16 17.78
N VAL A 31 32.69 -9.90 18.72
CA VAL A 31 33.02 -9.42 20.07
C VAL A 31 32.37 -10.28 21.17
N ASP A 32 33.06 -10.37 22.30
CA ASP A 32 32.53 -11.04 23.50
C ASP A 32 31.48 -10.12 24.17
N PRO A 33 30.43 -10.68 24.81
CA PRO A 33 29.41 -9.89 25.47
C PRO A 33 30.00 -9.15 26.67
N VAL A 34 29.58 -7.90 26.90
CA VAL A 34 30.08 -7.07 28.01
C VAL A 34 29.92 -7.75 29.38
N GLU A 35 28.77 -8.40 29.61
CA GLU A 35 28.44 -9.02 30.91
C GLU A 35 28.80 -10.52 30.99
N SER A 36 29.58 -11.06 30.05
CA SER A 36 30.01 -12.48 30.05
C SER A 36 28.87 -13.50 30.23
N GLN A 37 27.65 -13.16 29.77
CA GLN A 37 26.51 -14.08 29.80
C GLN A 37 26.54 -15.00 28.57
N PHE A 38 25.97 -16.20 28.72
CA PHE A 38 25.84 -17.17 27.63
C PHE A 38 24.47 -17.85 27.68
N ILE A 39 23.98 -18.27 26.51
CA ILE A 39 22.68 -18.90 26.31
C ILE A 39 22.90 -20.28 25.71
N ASP A 40 22.31 -21.30 26.34
CA ASP A 40 22.31 -22.67 25.82
C ASP A 40 21.36 -22.77 24.62
N VAL A 41 21.87 -23.28 23.50
CA VAL A 41 21.08 -23.56 22.30
C VAL A 41 20.78 -25.06 22.29
N ILE A 42 19.51 -25.43 22.28
CA ILE A 42 19.05 -26.81 22.46
C ILE A 42 18.60 -27.39 21.13
N ASN A 43 18.97 -28.63 20.84
CA ASN A 43 18.42 -29.39 19.71
C ASN A 43 17.02 -29.90 20.10
N PRO A 44 15.94 -29.44 19.47
CA PRO A 44 14.58 -29.82 19.86
C PRO A 44 14.23 -31.28 19.55
N ALA A 45 14.95 -31.93 18.62
CA ALA A 45 14.73 -33.34 18.30
C ALA A 45 15.29 -34.27 19.38
N THR A 46 16.25 -33.81 20.19
CA THR A 46 16.89 -34.63 21.25
C THR A 46 16.73 -34.06 22.66
N GLY A 47 16.38 -32.78 22.80
CA GLY A 47 16.37 -32.07 24.07
C GLY A 47 17.76 -31.74 24.63
N LYS A 48 18.83 -32.02 23.88
CA LYS A 48 20.23 -31.84 24.33
C LYS A 48 20.81 -30.50 23.86
N VAL A 49 21.73 -29.94 24.63
CA VAL A 49 22.46 -28.72 24.25
C VAL A 49 23.33 -28.98 23.03
N ILE A 50 23.18 -28.16 21.98
CA ILE A 50 24.04 -28.11 20.79
C ILE A 50 25.34 -27.39 21.15
N THR A 51 25.20 -26.16 21.63
CA THR A 51 26.32 -25.26 21.98
C THR A 51 25.80 -24.11 22.85
N LYS A 52 26.72 -23.24 23.29
CA LYS A 52 26.40 -21.97 23.96
C LYS A 52 26.74 -20.80 23.04
N VAL A 53 25.90 -19.77 23.04
CA VAL A 53 26.18 -18.49 22.35
C VAL A 53 26.22 -17.35 23.36
N ALA A 54 26.85 -16.24 23.01
CA ALA A 54 26.88 -15.05 23.85
C ALA A 54 25.46 -14.57 24.25
N GLY A 55 25.32 -14.07 25.46
CA GLY A 55 24.13 -13.37 25.94
C GLY A 55 24.45 -11.89 26.00
N GLY A 56 23.98 -11.13 25.01
CA GLY A 56 24.14 -9.68 24.99
C GLY A 56 23.38 -9.01 26.14
N SER A 57 23.87 -7.84 26.51
CA SER A 57 23.31 -6.95 27.52
C SER A 57 22.81 -5.66 26.88
N LYS A 58 22.23 -4.76 27.70
CA LYS A 58 21.93 -3.39 27.26
C LYS A 58 23.19 -2.66 26.75
N ALA A 59 24.33 -2.84 27.42
CA ALA A 59 25.58 -2.20 27.02
C ALA A 59 26.05 -2.65 25.63
N ASP A 60 25.79 -3.89 25.26
CA ASP A 60 26.08 -4.40 23.91
C ASP A 60 25.15 -3.79 22.86
N VAL A 61 23.87 -3.59 23.19
CA VAL A 61 22.92 -2.86 22.34
C VAL A 61 23.38 -1.42 22.14
N ASP A 62 23.79 -0.73 23.20
CA ASP A 62 24.28 0.65 23.12
C ASP A 62 25.49 0.73 22.16
N LYS A 63 26.45 -0.22 22.25
CA LYS A 63 27.59 -0.32 21.32
C LYS A 63 27.16 -0.59 19.88
N ALA A 64 26.19 -1.48 19.67
CA ALA A 64 25.68 -1.81 18.34
C ALA A 64 24.95 -0.61 17.70
N VAL A 65 24.19 0.14 18.48
CA VAL A 65 23.52 1.35 18.00
C VAL A 65 24.52 2.45 17.66
N GLU A 66 25.57 2.65 18.46
CA GLU A 66 26.61 3.63 18.13
C GLU A 66 27.41 3.23 16.87
N ALA A 67 27.67 1.93 16.67
CA ALA A 67 28.26 1.42 15.43
C ALA A 67 27.34 1.67 14.21
N ALA A 68 26.04 1.41 14.36
CA ALA A 68 25.04 1.64 13.32
C ALA A 68 24.91 3.12 12.95
N LYS A 69 24.81 4.01 13.95
CA LYS A 69 24.78 5.47 13.74
C LYS A 69 26.04 5.97 13.05
N THR A 70 27.21 5.46 13.47
CA THR A 70 28.48 5.83 12.85
C THR A 70 28.49 5.42 11.38
N ALA A 71 28.15 4.17 11.08
CA ALA A 71 28.07 3.67 9.70
C ALA A 71 27.10 4.51 8.85
N TYR A 72 25.89 4.77 9.34
CA TYR A 72 24.89 5.61 8.65
C TYR A 72 25.43 6.99 8.32
N LYS A 73 26.13 7.63 9.27
CA LYS A 73 26.69 8.97 9.10
C LYS A 73 27.95 9.00 8.25
N THR A 74 28.80 7.96 8.26
CA THR A 74 30.14 8.03 7.67
C THR A 74 30.28 7.29 6.35
N ALA A 75 29.63 6.12 6.18
CA ALA A 75 29.90 5.19 5.09
C ALA A 75 28.63 4.58 4.44
N TRP A 76 27.44 4.83 4.98
CA TRP A 76 26.17 4.25 4.52
C TRP A 76 25.08 5.32 4.33
N GLY A 77 23.82 4.91 4.24
CA GLY A 77 22.68 5.82 4.03
C GLY A 77 22.77 6.55 2.69
N PHE A 78 22.68 7.87 2.72
CA PHE A 78 22.77 8.72 1.52
C PHE A 78 24.14 8.75 0.84
N LYS A 79 25.18 8.26 1.52
CA LYS A 79 26.55 8.22 0.95
C LYS A 79 26.75 7.09 -0.06
N VAL A 80 25.82 6.14 -0.12
CA VAL A 80 25.91 4.96 -0.97
C VAL A 80 24.74 4.97 -1.93
N HIS A 81 25.02 4.88 -3.23
CA HIS A 81 23.98 4.82 -4.26
C HIS A 81 23.15 3.53 -4.13
N GLY A 82 21.85 3.61 -4.46
CA GLY A 82 20.94 2.45 -4.43
C GLY A 82 21.49 1.23 -5.17
N ARG A 83 22.10 1.46 -6.35
CA ARG A 83 22.82 0.45 -7.14
C ARG A 83 23.85 -0.34 -6.32
N VAL A 84 24.68 0.33 -5.53
CA VAL A 84 25.73 -0.32 -4.72
C VAL A 84 25.10 -1.13 -3.59
N ARG A 85 24.04 -0.62 -2.95
CA ARG A 85 23.28 -1.37 -1.95
C ARG A 85 22.67 -2.65 -2.55
N GLY A 86 22.12 -2.54 -3.76
CA GLY A 86 21.62 -3.68 -4.51
C GLY A 86 22.70 -4.72 -4.82
N GLN A 87 23.88 -4.28 -5.30
CA GLN A 87 25.01 -5.18 -5.56
C GLN A 87 25.46 -5.96 -4.31
N LEU A 88 25.53 -5.29 -3.14
CA LEU A 88 25.89 -5.94 -1.87
C LEU A 88 24.82 -6.95 -1.43
N LEU A 89 23.53 -6.64 -1.59
CA LEU A 89 22.43 -7.57 -1.31
C LEU A 89 22.45 -8.78 -2.24
N SER A 90 22.69 -8.58 -3.54
CA SER A 90 22.82 -9.68 -4.50
C SER A 90 24.01 -10.58 -4.16
N LYS A 91 25.17 -9.99 -3.85
CA LYS A 91 26.36 -10.77 -3.46
C LYS A 91 26.11 -11.57 -2.19
N LEU A 92 25.41 -11.00 -1.20
CA LEU A 92 25.03 -11.73 0.00
C LEU A 92 24.09 -12.90 -0.32
N ALA A 93 23.14 -12.73 -1.24
CA ALA A 93 22.27 -13.81 -1.70
C ALA A 93 23.08 -14.93 -2.37
N ASP A 94 24.06 -14.58 -3.21
CA ASP A 94 24.93 -15.55 -3.89
C ASP A 94 25.78 -16.34 -2.89
N LEU A 95 26.30 -15.68 -1.84
CA LEU A 95 27.06 -16.35 -0.78
C LEU A 95 26.19 -17.33 0.03
N ILE A 96 24.92 -16.99 0.30
CA ILE A 96 24.00 -17.92 0.96
C ILE A 96 23.67 -19.09 0.03
N GLU A 97 23.44 -18.84 -1.26
CA GLU A 97 23.15 -19.88 -2.25
C GLU A 97 24.32 -20.86 -2.41
N GLN A 98 25.57 -20.36 -2.42
CA GLN A 98 26.77 -21.19 -2.44
C GLN A 98 26.89 -22.11 -1.21
N ASN A 99 26.29 -21.72 -0.08
CA ASN A 99 26.30 -22.47 1.16
C ASN A 99 24.91 -23.06 1.52
N LEU A 100 24.00 -23.18 0.53
CA LEU A 100 22.59 -23.54 0.74
C LEU A 100 22.39 -24.78 1.61
N ASP A 101 23.12 -25.85 1.33
CA ASP A 101 23.00 -27.12 2.06
C ASP A 101 23.50 -27.01 3.51
N GLU A 102 24.57 -26.25 3.74
CA GLU A 102 25.08 -25.97 5.09
C GLU A 102 24.06 -25.18 5.90
N PHE A 103 23.50 -24.10 5.33
CA PHE A 103 22.47 -23.29 5.98
C PHE A 103 21.22 -24.10 6.30
N ALA A 104 20.76 -24.94 5.38
CA ALA A 104 19.59 -25.79 5.59
C ALA A 104 19.83 -26.82 6.71
N ALA A 105 21.00 -27.44 6.75
CA ALA A 105 21.37 -28.38 7.80
C ALA A 105 21.48 -27.68 9.17
N LEU A 106 22.09 -26.51 9.22
CA LEU A 106 22.21 -25.73 10.46
C LEU A 106 20.84 -25.28 10.98
N GLU A 107 19.95 -24.82 10.09
CA GLU A 107 18.59 -24.42 10.44
C GLU A 107 17.78 -25.64 10.95
N SER A 108 17.92 -26.80 10.32
CA SER A 108 17.24 -28.03 10.73
C SER A 108 17.73 -28.53 12.10
N LEU A 109 19.03 -28.46 12.35
CA LEU A 109 19.63 -28.79 13.65
C LEU A 109 19.13 -27.85 14.74
N ASN A 110 19.05 -26.55 14.46
CA ASN A 110 18.66 -25.55 15.43
C ASN A 110 17.14 -25.57 15.70
N THR A 111 16.32 -25.79 14.68
CA THR A 111 14.86 -25.62 14.76
C THR A 111 14.07 -26.91 14.88
N GLY A 112 14.65 -28.05 14.49
CA GLY A 112 13.93 -29.30 14.33
C GLY A 112 13.09 -29.39 13.06
N LYS A 113 13.10 -28.37 12.19
CA LYS A 113 12.40 -28.44 10.91
C LYS A 113 13.05 -29.47 10.00
N VAL A 114 12.23 -30.19 9.24
CA VAL A 114 12.69 -31.18 8.24
C VAL A 114 13.62 -30.51 7.23
N LEU A 115 14.75 -31.17 6.92
CA LEU A 115 15.82 -30.63 6.08
C LEU A 115 15.35 -30.12 4.72
N SER A 116 14.47 -30.87 4.06
CA SER A 116 13.92 -30.47 2.76
C SER A 116 13.14 -29.15 2.82
N ASN A 117 12.40 -28.93 3.90
CA ASN A 117 11.62 -27.70 4.09
C ASN A 117 12.54 -26.52 4.42
N ALA A 118 13.53 -26.73 5.30
CA ALA A 118 14.55 -25.72 5.58
C ALA A 118 15.27 -25.28 4.30
N LYS A 119 15.69 -26.24 3.46
CA LYS A 119 16.38 -25.96 2.19
C LYS A 119 15.49 -25.25 1.17
N ASN A 120 14.38 -25.89 0.80
CA ASN A 120 13.61 -25.49 -0.38
C ASN A 120 12.66 -24.32 -0.10
N VAL A 121 12.24 -24.14 1.15
CA VAL A 121 11.30 -23.08 1.53
C VAL A 121 12.04 -21.94 2.24
N ASP A 122 12.72 -22.22 3.35
CA ASP A 122 13.24 -21.14 4.20
C ASP A 122 14.48 -20.46 3.60
N ILE A 123 15.53 -21.24 3.29
CA ILE A 123 16.78 -20.69 2.75
C ILE A 123 16.58 -20.26 1.30
N GLY A 124 15.93 -21.10 0.48
CA GLY A 124 15.56 -20.75 -0.89
C GLY A 124 14.71 -19.48 -0.97
N GLY A 125 13.67 -19.36 -0.14
CA GLY A 125 12.86 -18.16 -0.05
C GLY A 125 13.64 -16.93 0.44
N SER A 126 14.55 -17.10 1.40
CA SER A 126 15.42 -16.01 1.88
C SER A 126 16.34 -15.46 0.79
N ILE A 127 16.91 -16.34 -0.06
CA ILE A 127 17.72 -15.93 -1.21
C ILE A 127 16.88 -15.12 -2.20
N GLN A 128 15.66 -15.57 -2.50
CA GLN A 128 14.74 -14.85 -3.40
C GLN A 128 14.38 -13.47 -2.84
N VAL A 129 14.10 -13.36 -1.54
CA VAL A 129 13.81 -12.08 -0.88
C VAL A 129 15.00 -11.12 -0.96
N LEU A 130 16.24 -11.59 -0.73
CA LEU A 130 17.43 -10.76 -0.86
C LEU A 130 17.61 -10.24 -2.28
N ARG A 131 17.49 -11.11 -3.29
CA ARG A 131 17.60 -10.74 -4.72
C ARG A 131 16.49 -9.76 -5.13
N TYR A 132 15.29 -9.99 -4.63
CA TYR A 132 14.15 -9.15 -4.88
C TYR A 132 14.38 -7.71 -4.40
N TYR A 133 14.81 -7.54 -3.14
CA TYR A 133 15.10 -6.22 -2.59
C TYR A 133 16.41 -5.61 -3.12
N ALA A 134 17.36 -6.43 -3.58
CA ALA A 134 18.50 -5.94 -4.34
C ALA A 134 18.03 -5.18 -5.60
N GLY A 135 17.03 -5.73 -6.31
CA GLY A 135 16.39 -5.10 -7.46
C GLY A 135 15.62 -3.81 -7.14
N TRP A 136 15.18 -3.62 -5.90
CA TRP A 136 14.47 -2.41 -5.46
C TRP A 136 15.37 -1.27 -4.99
N ALA A 137 16.62 -1.58 -4.64
CA ALA A 137 17.49 -0.64 -3.92
C ALA A 137 17.74 0.70 -4.66
N ASP A 138 17.61 0.73 -5.99
CA ASP A 138 17.74 1.92 -6.86
C ASP A 138 16.40 2.43 -7.44
N LYS A 139 15.27 1.84 -7.04
CA LYS A 139 13.91 2.16 -7.55
C LYS A 139 13.00 2.77 -6.49
N ILE A 140 13.55 3.14 -5.34
CA ILE A 140 12.82 3.81 -4.26
C ILE A 140 12.71 5.30 -4.61
N GLN A 141 11.57 5.70 -5.16
CA GLN A 141 11.31 7.05 -5.66
C GLN A 141 10.24 7.76 -4.84
N GLY A 142 10.32 9.09 -4.80
CA GLY A 142 9.24 9.94 -4.32
C GLY A 142 8.27 10.32 -5.45
N LYS A 143 7.39 11.28 -5.18
CA LYS A 143 6.43 11.82 -6.16
C LYS A 143 6.73 13.29 -6.39
N THR A 144 6.61 13.75 -7.63
CA THR A 144 6.38 15.17 -7.91
C THR A 144 4.89 15.43 -7.79
N ILE A 145 4.51 16.45 -7.03
CA ILE A 145 3.11 16.79 -6.76
C ILE A 145 2.81 18.04 -7.59
N GLN A 146 1.87 17.92 -8.52
CA GLN A 146 1.45 19.05 -9.33
C GLN A 146 0.72 20.07 -8.46
N THR A 147 1.30 21.26 -8.38
CA THR A 147 0.71 22.44 -7.75
C THR A 147 0.49 23.52 -8.81
N ASP A 148 0.61 24.79 -8.44
CA ASP A 148 0.66 25.91 -9.39
C ASP A 148 2.08 26.14 -9.93
N GLU A 149 2.21 27.01 -10.93
CA GLU A 149 3.49 27.40 -11.56
C GLU A 149 4.48 28.09 -10.61
N ASN A 150 4.03 28.53 -9.44
CA ASN A 150 4.86 29.22 -8.46
C ASN A 150 5.50 28.26 -7.44
N LYS A 151 5.21 26.96 -7.49
CA LYS A 151 5.65 25.98 -6.49
C LYS A 151 6.12 24.67 -7.10
N LEU A 152 7.29 24.21 -6.66
CA LEU A 152 7.75 22.83 -6.82
C LEU A 152 7.46 22.07 -5.53
N ALA A 153 6.56 21.09 -5.61
CA ALA A 153 6.29 20.15 -4.52
C ALA A 153 6.76 18.75 -4.90
N TYR A 154 7.53 18.12 -4.03
CA TYR A 154 7.98 16.73 -4.21
C TYR A 154 8.16 16.02 -2.87
N THR A 155 8.03 14.70 -2.89
CA THR A 155 8.34 13.85 -1.72
C THR A 155 9.70 13.19 -1.89
N ARG A 156 10.35 12.89 -0.77
CA ARG A 156 11.57 12.09 -0.71
C ARG A 156 11.37 10.98 0.31
N SER A 157 11.70 9.75 -0.08
CA SER A 157 11.69 8.59 0.81
C SER A 157 13.07 8.47 1.44
N GLU A 158 13.17 8.81 2.73
CA GLU A 158 14.44 8.84 3.46
C GLU A 158 14.52 7.66 4.45
N PRO A 159 15.68 7.00 4.60
CA PRO A 159 15.84 5.93 5.58
C PRO A 159 15.74 6.45 7.01
N TYR A 160 14.97 5.73 7.84
CA TYR A 160 14.81 5.99 9.28
C TYR A 160 16.13 6.03 10.06
N GLY A 161 17.13 5.23 9.68
CA GLY A 161 18.40 5.12 10.42
C GLY A 161 18.66 3.71 10.93
N VAL A 162 18.59 3.48 12.24
CA VAL A 162 18.87 2.17 12.88
C VAL A 162 17.58 1.36 13.06
N VAL A 163 17.54 0.10 12.61
CA VAL A 163 16.36 -0.81 12.66
C VAL A 163 16.75 -2.24 13.10
N SER A 164 15.89 -3.06 13.74
CA SER A 164 16.26 -4.43 14.22
C SER A 164 15.55 -5.57 13.48
N MET A 165 16.26 -6.42 12.71
CA MET A 165 15.62 -7.18 11.59
C MET A 165 16.43 -8.41 11.04
N LEU A 166 15.81 -9.59 10.69
CA LEU A 166 16.37 -10.78 9.94
C LEU A 166 16.01 -10.73 8.43
N SER A 167 16.40 -11.64 7.51
CA SER A 167 16.21 -11.61 6.03
C SER A 167 14.99 -10.82 5.47
N TRP A 168 13.74 -11.18 5.81
CA TRP A 168 12.50 -10.46 5.41
C TRP A 168 12.44 -9.00 5.85
N LYS A 169 13.29 -8.66 6.79
CA LYS A 169 13.42 -7.38 7.44
C LYS A 169 14.75 -6.70 7.08
N ILE A 170 15.88 -7.43 6.96
CA ILE A 170 17.20 -6.93 6.54
C ILE A 170 17.13 -6.43 5.12
N ALA A 171 16.63 -7.25 4.21
CA ALA A 171 16.63 -6.95 2.79
C ALA A 171 15.93 -5.61 2.47
N PRO A 172 14.70 -5.33 2.93
CA PRO A 172 14.07 -4.02 2.71
C PRO A 172 14.77 -2.87 3.44
N ALA A 173 15.23 -3.07 4.67
CA ALA A 173 15.89 -2.02 5.45
C ALA A 173 17.22 -1.60 4.79
N ILE A 174 18.01 -2.56 4.32
CA ILE A 174 19.27 -2.30 3.60
C ILE A 174 19.01 -1.68 2.23
N ALA A 175 18.01 -2.15 1.48
CA ALA A 175 17.66 -1.58 0.16
C ALA A 175 17.32 -0.08 0.26
N THR A 176 16.60 0.29 1.32
CA THR A 176 16.23 1.68 1.65
C THR A 176 17.38 2.52 2.24
N GLY A 177 18.52 1.91 2.59
CA GLY A 177 19.69 2.62 3.11
C GLY A 177 19.74 2.74 4.63
N ASN A 178 18.92 1.97 5.37
CA ASN A 178 19.01 1.88 6.82
C ASN A 178 20.26 1.09 7.25
N THR A 179 20.62 1.27 8.52
CA THR A 179 21.56 0.44 9.28
C THR A 179 20.78 -0.39 10.30
N ILE A 180 21.34 -1.50 10.77
CA ILE A 180 20.58 -2.53 11.49
C ILE A 180 21.25 -2.95 12.79
N VAL A 181 20.45 -3.11 13.85
CA VAL A 181 20.81 -3.82 15.11
C VAL A 181 19.82 -4.95 15.32
N LEU A 182 20.11 -6.14 14.81
CA LEU A 182 19.24 -7.32 14.85
C LEU A 182 19.42 -8.10 16.16
N LYS A 183 18.30 -8.49 16.78
CA LYS A 183 18.27 -9.56 17.79
C LYS A 183 17.60 -10.84 17.24
N PRO A 184 18.33 -11.92 16.93
CA PRO A 184 17.71 -13.21 16.64
C PRO A 184 17.04 -13.79 17.89
N SER A 185 16.15 -14.77 17.71
CA SER A 185 15.59 -15.52 18.83
C SER A 185 16.70 -16.26 19.57
N GLU A 186 16.67 -16.22 20.91
CA GLU A 186 17.63 -16.88 21.79
C GLU A 186 17.67 -18.40 21.61
N ILE A 187 16.56 -18.99 21.14
CA ILE A 187 16.46 -20.44 20.89
C ILE A 187 16.86 -20.83 19.46
N THR A 188 16.96 -19.88 18.53
CA THR A 188 17.37 -20.15 17.13
C THR A 188 18.45 -19.21 16.58
N PRO A 189 19.61 -19.06 17.25
CA PRO A 189 20.62 -18.08 16.83
C PRO A 189 21.58 -18.59 15.74
N LEU A 190 21.72 -19.91 15.54
CA LEU A 190 22.88 -20.48 14.84
C LEU A 190 22.96 -20.01 13.37
N THR A 191 21.85 -20.05 12.65
CA THR A 191 21.79 -19.64 11.24
C THR A 191 21.96 -18.13 11.08
N ALA A 192 21.48 -17.33 12.03
CA ALA A 192 21.72 -15.88 12.04
C ALA A 192 23.20 -15.54 12.27
N LEU A 193 23.89 -16.31 13.12
CA LEU A 193 25.33 -16.16 13.34
C LEU A 193 26.15 -16.65 12.13
N ARG A 194 25.72 -17.73 11.46
CA ARG A 194 26.33 -18.14 10.17
C ARG A 194 26.13 -17.08 9.10
N PHE A 195 24.92 -16.52 8.98
CA PHE A 195 24.63 -15.39 8.11
C PHE A 195 25.54 -14.19 8.40
N ALA A 196 25.80 -13.88 9.68
CA ALA A 196 26.67 -12.77 10.08
C ALA A 196 28.08 -12.89 9.49
N SER A 197 28.62 -14.11 9.39
CA SER A 197 29.95 -14.33 8.82
C SER A 197 30.06 -13.94 7.34
N LEU A 198 28.94 -14.00 6.61
CA LEU A 198 28.88 -13.63 5.19
C LEU A 198 28.75 -12.12 4.97
N ILE A 199 28.41 -11.33 6.00
CA ILE A 199 28.22 -9.88 5.87
C ILE A 199 29.52 -9.18 5.47
N ASN A 200 30.63 -9.53 6.13
CA ASN A 200 31.94 -8.98 5.80
C ASN A 200 32.42 -9.46 4.43
N GLU A 201 32.17 -10.73 4.10
CA GLU A 201 32.53 -11.31 2.79
C GLU A 201 31.76 -10.66 1.64
N ALA A 202 30.48 -10.34 1.85
CA ALA A 202 29.67 -9.57 0.93
C ALA A 202 30.21 -8.13 0.75
N GLY A 203 30.95 -7.60 1.72
CA GLY A 203 31.60 -6.29 1.65
C GLY A 203 30.76 -5.15 2.23
N PHE A 204 29.83 -5.45 3.15
CA PHE A 204 29.10 -4.39 3.85
C PHE A 204 30.05 -3.57 4.73
N PRO A 205 29.92 -2.23 4.75
CA PRO A 205 30.72 -1.41 5.66
C PRO A 205 30.49 -1.78 7.14
N PRO A 206 31.53 -1.71 7.97
CA PRO A 206 31.43 -1.95 9.41
C PRO A 206 30.27 -1.16 10.05
N GLY A 207 29.41 -1.87 10.79
CA GLY A 207 28.29 -1.27 11.53
C GLY A 207 26.99 -1.13 10.73
N VAL A 208 26.96 -1.42 9.42
CA VAL A 208 25.71 -1.39 8.64
C VAL A 208 24.73 -2.45 9.12
N ILE A 209 25.23 -3.65 9.45
CA ILE A 209 24.45 -4.71 10.07
C ILE A 209 25.18 -5.13 11.34
N ASN A 210 24.47 -5.11 12.47
CA ASN A 210 24.94 -5.57 13.76
C ASN A 210 23.97 -6.64 14.27
N ILE A 211 24.48 -7.69 14.91
CA ILE A 211 23.68 -8.81 15.43
C ILE A 211 24.05 -9.00 16.89
N VAL A 212 23.05 -8.82 17.77
CA VAL A 212 23.17 -8.96 19.22
C VAL A 212 22.23 -10.06 19.66
N ASN A 213 22.75 -11.27 19.85
CA ASN A 213 22.04 -12.36 20.52
C ASN A 213 21.83 -12.04 22.01
N GLY A 214 20.74 -12.53 22.59
CA GLY A 214 20.38 -12.28 23.99
C GLY A 214 18.90 -12.57 24.22
N TYR A 215 18.45 -12.55 25.47
CA TYR A 215 17.04 -12.77 25.81
C TYR A 215 16.15 -11.60 25.38
N GLY A 216 14.87 -11.88 25.14
CA GLY A 216 13.88 -10.83 24.87
C GLY A 216 13.78 -9.79 26.00
N SER A 217 13.88 -10.22 27.25
CA SER A 217 13.80 -9.36 28.44
C SER A 217 15.01 -8.45 28.65
N THR A 218 16.16 -8.76 28.04
CA THR A 218 17.38 -7.95 28.17
C THR A 218 17.66 -7.18 26.89
N VAL A 219 18.03 -7.88 25.81
CA VAL A 219 18.40 -7.26 24.53
C VAL A 219 17.17 -6.73 23.79
N GLY A 220 16.08 -7.50 23.78
CA GLY A 220 14.84 -7.07 23.11
C GLY A 220 14.23 -5.82 23.77
N GLN A 221 14.20 -5.78 25.09
CA GLN A 221 13.77 -4.62 25.87
C GLN A 221 14.68 -3.42 25.60
N ALA A 222 16.01 -3.61 25.70
CA ALA A 222 16.97 -2.55 25.43
C ALA A 222 16.79 -1.93 24.04
N ILE A 223 16.61 -2.75 22.99
CA ILE A 223 16.33 -2.27 21.62
C ILE A 223 15.04 -1.45 21.57
N SER A 224 13.98 -1.91 22.24
CA SER A 224 12.66 -1.27 22.20
C SER A 224 12.65 0.09 22.90
N GLU A 225 13.43 0.25 23.96
CA GLU A 225 13.53 1.48 24.75
C GLU A 225 14.61 2.43 24.23
N HIS A 226 15.56 1.96 23.41
CA HIS A 226 16.72 2.75 23.03
C HIS A 226 16.35 4.02 22.24
N HIS A 227 16.74 5.19 22.75
CA HIS A 227 16.45 6.48 22.10
C HIS A 227 17.20 6.70 20.78
N GLY A 228 18.30 5.98 20.57
CA GLY A 228 19.05 6.02 19.31
C GLY A 228 18.51 5.10 18.20
N ILE A 229 17.37 4.45 18.41
CA ILE A 229 16.69 3.60 17.42
C ILE A 229 15.41 4.32 16.99
N GLU A 230 15.27 4.54 15.68
CA GLU A 230 14.19 5.35 15.11
C GLU A 230 12.98 4.49 14.68
N LYS A 231 13.21 3.19 14.46
CA LYS A 231 12.16 2.23 14.09
C LYS A 231 12.42 0.84 14.65
N VAL A 232 11.36 0.19 15.15
CA VAL A 232 11.38 -1.23 15.54
C VAL A 232 10.44 -2.01 14.64
N ALA A 233 10.92 -3.15 14.14
CA ALA A 233 10.11 -4.09 13.39
C ALA A 233 10.16 -5.46 14.07
N PHE A 234 9.07 -5.87 14.68
CA PHE A 234 8.99 -7.08 15.49
C PHE A 234 8.16 -8.15 14.81
N THR A 235 8.57 -9.41 14.97
CA THR A 235 7.74 -10.57 14.65
C THR A 235 7.76 -11.51 15.84
N GLY A 236 6.58 -11.90 16.33
CA GLY A 236 6.47 -12.81 17.48
C GLY A 236 5.14 -12.68 18.21
N SER A 237 5.12 -12.98 19.50
CA SER A 237 3.85 -13.03 20.25
C SER A 237 3.17 -11.66 20.40
N THR A 238 1.83 -11.66 20.41
CA THR A 238 1.01 -10.46 20.67
C THR A 238 1.35 -9.80 22.01
N LEU A 239 1.64 -10.59 23.04
CA LEU A 239 2.02 -10.06 24.36
C LEU A 239 3.33 -9.26 24.29
N THR A 240 4.34 -9.77 23.59
CA THR A 240 5.60 -9.05 23.38
C THR A 240 5.39 -7.82 22.50
N GLY A 241 4.60 -7.93 21.43
CA GLY A 241 4.26 -6.79 20.56
C GLY A 241 3.66 -5.61 21.32
N ARG A 242 2.74 -5.87 22.26
CA ARG A 242 2.17 -4.85 23.16
C ARG A 242 3.23 -4.17 24.03
N ARG A 243 4.19 -4.94 24.57
CA ARG A 243 5.30 -4.38 25.37
C ARG A 243 6.20 -3.47 24.53
N ILE A 244 6.45 -3.84 23.28
CA ILE A 244 7.25 -3.03 22.36
C ILE A 244 6.55 -1.71 22.03
N LEU A 245 5.24 -1.73 21.76
CA LEU A 245 4.46 -0.50 21.54
C LEU A 245 4.50 0.42 22.75
N LYS A 246 4.36 -0.15 23.96
CA LYS A 246 4.50 0.61 25.21
C LYS A 246 5.90 1.22 25.34
N ALA A 247 6.95 0.43 25.14
CA ALA A 247 8.33 0.92 25.20
C ALA A 247 8.60 2.03 24.16
N ALA A 248 8.05 1.91 22.95
CA ALA A 248 8.16 2.95 21.93
C ALA A 248 7.45 4.25 22.36
N ALA A 249 6.24 4.14 22.93
CA ALA A 249 5.50 5.27 23.46
C ALA A 249 6.22 5.96 24.63
N ASP A 250 6.81 5.17 25.54
CA ASP A 250 7.50 5.66 26.74
C ASP A 250 8.90 6.26 26.44
N SER A 251 9.48 5.98 25.27
CA SER A 251 10.86 6.39 24.92
C SER A 251 10.91 7.60 23.98
N ASN A 252 10.83 7.39 22.66
CA ASN A 252 11.04 8.43 21.63
C ASN A 252 9.94 8.45 20.57
N LEU A 253 8.79 7.82 20.81
CA LEU A 253 7.69 7.69 19.85
C LEU A 253 8.14 7.08 18.52
N LYS A 254 9.17 6.20 18.56
CA LYS A 254 9.69 5.50 17.39
C LYS A 254 8.58 4.72 16.68
N ASP A 255 8.70 4.63 15.36
CA ASP A 255 7.75 3.87 14.55
C ASP A 255 7.88 2.36 14.83
N VAL A 256 6.75 1.65 14.90
CA VAL A 256 6.69 0.23 15.23
C VAL A 256 5.85 -0.53 14.21
N THR A 257 6.47 -1.53 13.57
CA THR A 257 5.74 -2.51 12.77
C THR A 257 5.71 -3.85 13.49
N LEU A 258 4.52 -4.42 13.67
CA LEU A 258 4.31 -5.70 14.35
C LEU A 258 3.74 -6.74 13.39
N GLU A 259 4.37 -7.91 13.34
CA GLU A 259 3.81 -9.12 12.74
C GLU A 259 3.60 -10.14 13.84
N LEU A 260 2.33 -10.50 14.11
CA LEU A 260 1.95 -11.23 15.32
C LEU A 260 1.34 -12.60 14.98
N GLY A 261 0.76 -13.23 16.00
CA GLY A 261 0.12 -14.54 15.88
C GLY A 261 -1.23 -14.49 15.16
N GLY A 262 -1.80 -15.65 14.90
CA GLY A 262 -3.07 -15.77 14.18
C GLY A 262 -3.93 -16.95 14.59
N LYS A 263 -5.19 -16.91 14.14
CA LYS A 263 -6.15 -18.02 14.21
C LYS A 263 -6.92 -18.14 12.90
N SER A 264 -6.17 -18.27 11.81
CA SER A 264 -6.65 -18.15 10.43
C SER A 264 -7.74 -19.19 10.11
N PRO A 265 -8.85 -18.76 9.47
CA PRO A 265 -9.87 -19.67 8.98
C PRO A 265 -9.46 -20.30 7.64
N THR A 266 -9.71 -21.59 7.50
CA THR A 266 -9.72 -22.32 6.22
C THR A 266 -11.15 -22.71 5.92
N ILE A 267 -11.75 -22.15 4.87
CA ILE A 267 -13.18 -22.29 4.55
C ILE A 267 -13.34 -23.14 3.29
N ILE A 268 -14.09 -24.24 3.40
CA ILE A 268 -14.30 -25.21 2.34
C ILE A 268 -15.80 -25.34 2.05
N PHE A 269 -16.23 -24.86 0.89
CA PHE A 269 -17.61 -24.94 0.41
C PHE A 269 -17.89 -26.29 -0.27
N ASP A 270 -19.17 -26.63 -0.43
CA ASP A 270 -19.63 -27.90 -1.01
C ASP A 270 -19.22 -28.07 -2.49
N ASP A 271 -19.01 -26.96 -3.20
CA ASP A 271 -18.53 -26.93 -4.58
C ASP A 271 -17.01 -26.83 -4.70
N ALA A 272 -16.26 -27.02 -3.61
CA ALA A 272 -14.81 -27.11 -3.68
C ALA A 272 -14.35 -28.46 -4.21
N ASP A 273 -13.23 -28.49 -4.94
CA ASP A 273 -12.46 -29.72 -5.09
C ASP A 273 -11.94 -30.16 -3.72
N VAL A 274 -12.63 -31.15 -3.14
CA VAL A 274 -12.34 -31.68 -1.80
C VAL A 274 -10.94 -32.29 -1.71
N GLU A 275 -10.42 -32.89 -2.79
CA GLU A 275 -9.09 -33.49 -2.78
C GLU A 275 -8.01 -32.42 -2.76
N GLN A 276 -8.19 -31.34 -3.51
CA GLN A 276 -7.25 -30.23 -3.51
C GLN A 276 -7.35 -29.40 -2.21
N ALA A 277 -8.57 -29.16 -1.73
CA ALA A 277 -8.82 -28.50 -0.45
C ALA A 277 -8.18 -29.27 0.72
N LEU A 278 -8.24 -30.60 0.69
CA LEU A 278 -7.58 -31.47 1.66
C LEU A 278 -6.06 -31.26 1.70
N LYS A 279 -5.38 -31.33 0.54
CA LYS A 279 -3.92 -31.19 0.45
C LYS A 279 -3.47 -29.86 1.07
N TRP A 280 -4.16 -28.77 0.73
CA TRP A 280 -3.84 -27.44 1.24
C TRP A 280 -4.23 -27.22 2.69
N ALA A 281 -5.36 -27.77 3.17
CA ALA A 281 -5.75 -27.66 4.57
C ALA A 281 -4.78 -28.41 5.50
N VAL A 282 -4.36 -29.62 5.11
CA VAL A 282 -3.37 -30.41 5.86
C VAL A 282 -2.02 -29.70 5.86
N GLY A 283 -1.56 -29.24 4.69
CA GLY A 283 -0.33 -28.45 4.56
C GLY A 283 -0.39 -27.16 5.39
N GLY A 284 -1.45 -26.36 5.24
CA GLY A 284 -1.61 -25.09 5.94
C GLY A 284 -1.71 -25.21 7.46
N LEU A 285 -2.22 -26.33 7.99
CA LEU A 285 -2.29 -26.57 9.42
C LEU A 285 -0.99 -27.13 10.01
N PHE A 286 -0.42 -28.15 9.38
CA PHE A 286 0.68 -28.93 9.97
C PHE A 286 2.07 -28.58 9.44
N PHE A 287 2.17 -27.75 8.39
CA PHE A 287 3.44 -27.23 7.92
C PHE A 287 4.18 -26.49 9.06
N ASN A 288 5.50 -26.65 9.11
CA ASN A 288 6.33 -26.20 10.22
C ASN A 288 5.83 -26.66 11.60
N MET A 289 5.24 -27.85 11.67
CA MET A 289 4.67 -28.43 12.89
C MET A 289 3.62 -27.51 13.55
N GLY A 290 2.89 -26.75 12.74
CA GLY A 290 1.90 -25.75 13.19
C GLY A 290 2.49 -24.53 13.90
N GLN A 291 3.82 -24.37 13.91
CA GLN A 291 4.52 -23.19 14.42
C GLN A 291 4.55 -22.10 13.33
N MET A 292 3.36 -21.70 12.89
CA MET A 292 3.15 -20.77 11.79
C MET A 292 2.03 -19.80 12.16
N CYS A 293 2.30 -18.50 12.12
CA CYS A 293 1.32 -17.47 12.48
C CYS A 293 0.10 -17.47 11.54
N THR A 294 0.30 -17.83 10.28
CA THR A 294 -0.75 -17.92 9.27
C THR A 294 -1.48 -19.27 9.22
N ALA A 295 -1.16 -20.21 10.13
CA ALA A 295 -1.72 -21.57 10.08
C ALA A 295 -3.26 -21.58 10.04
N GLY A 296 -3.82 -22.37 9.12
CA GLY A 296 -5.25 -22.63 8.94
C GLY A 296 -5.85 -23.46 10.08
N SER A 297 -5.78 -22.94 11.31
CA SER A 297 -6.06 -23.67 12.55
C SER A 297 -7.54 -23.79 12.89
N ARG A 298 -8.41 -23.06 12.18
CA ARG A 298 -9.86 -23.27 12.19
C ARG A 298 -10.32 -23.70 10.80
N VAL A 299 -10.57 -24.98 10.61
CA VAL A 299 -11.02 -25.55 9.34
C VAL A 299 -12.54 -25.62 9.34
N PHE A 300 -13.19 -24.73 8.60
CA PHE A 300 -14.62 -24.69 8.39
C PHE A 300 -14.97 -25.48 7.13
N VAL A 301 -15.86 -26.46 7.24
CA VAL A 301 -16.26 -27.33 6.13
C VAL A 301 -17.78 -27.36 6.02
N GLN A 302 -18.30 -27.12 4.83
CA GLN A 302 -19.73 -27.09 4.58
C GLN A 302 -20.35 -28.48 4.74
N GLU A 303 -21.59 -28.53 5.22
CA GLU A 303 -22.21 -29.77 5.68
C GLU A 303 -22.31 -30.89 4.63
N GLY A 304 -22.38 -30.57 3.33
CA GLY A 304 -22.49 -31.54 2.25
C GLY A 304 -21.19 -32.32 1.99
N VAL A 305 -20.03 -31.71 2.24
CA VAL A 305 -18.71 -32.34 2.04
C VAL A 305 -17.97 -32.70 3.34
N TYR A 306 -18.53 -32.35 4.50
CA TYR A 306 -17.90 -32.49 5.82
C TYR A 306 -17.37 -33.91 6.12
N ASP A 307 -18.22 -34.94 5.99
CA ASP A 307 -17.86 -36.29 6.43
C ASP A 307 -16.74 -36.88 5.54
N LYS A 308 -16.85 -36.68 4.21
CA LYS A 308 -15.82 -37.07 3.24
C LYS A 308 -14.49 -36.35 3.50
N PHE A 309 -14.54 -35.04 3.73
CA PHE A 309 -13.34 -34.26 4.04
C PHE A 309 -12.70 -34.75 5.35
N LEU A 310 -13.49 -34.93 6.41
CA LEU A 310 -12.98 -35.33 7.73
C LEU A 310 -12.30 -36.71 7.68
N GLU A 311 -12.87 -37.68 6.96
CA GLU A 311 -12.26 -39.00 6.76
C GLU A 311 -10.85 -38.88 6.15
N HIS A 312 -10.74 -38.17 5.02
CA HIS A 312 -9.46 -38.04 4.33
C HIS A 312 -8.46 -37.16 5.11
N PHE A 313 -8.94 -36.11 5.79
CA PHE A 313 -8.13 -35.26 6.66
C PHE A 313 -7.52 -36.06 7.82
N THR A 314 -8.29 -37.01 8.35
CA THR A 314 -7.82 -37.92 9.40
C THR A 314 -6.72 -38.84 8.88
N ALA A 315 -6.89 -39.43 7.70
CA ALA A 315 -5.87 -40.29 7.10
C ALA A 315 -4.56 -39.53 6.83
N ALA A 316 -4.66 -38.30 6.30
CA ALA A 316 -3.50 -37.45 6.04
C ALA A 316 -2.78 -37.02 7.34
N ALA A 317 -3.53 -36.61 8.38
CA ALA A 317 -2.96 -36.26 9.68
C ALA A 317 -2.29 -37.47 10.35
N LYS A 318 -2.87 -38.67 10.22
CA LYS A 318 -2.29 -39.92 10.72
C LYS A 318 -0.97 -40.24 10.03
N SER A 319 -0.96 -40.22 8.70
CA SER A 319 0.23 -40.46 7.89
C SER A 319 1.37 -39.49 8.26
N MET A 320 1.04 -38.20 8.41
CA MET A 320 2.04 -37.21 8.83
C MET A 320 2.61 -37.47 10.22
N GLY A 321 1.77 -37.93 11.16
CA GLY A 321 2.21 -38.30 12.51
C GLY A 321 3.05 -39.60 12.55
N GLU A 322 2.84 -40.51 11.60
CA GLU A 322 3.67 -41.71 11.39
C GLU A 322 5.02 -41.35 10.78
N SER A 323 5.09 -40.27 10.00
CA SER A 323 6.32 -39.68 9.44
C SER A 323 6.99 -38.65 10.37
N ALA A 324 6.64 -38.61 11.66
CA ALA A 324 7.32 -37.77 12.63
C ALA A 324 8.65 -38.41 13.07
N GLY A 325 9.74 -37.63 13.14
CA GLY A 325 11.04 -38.20 13.51
C GLY A 325 12.21 -37.22 13.37
N ASP A 326 13.42 -37.78 13.37
CA ASP A 326 14.66 -37.03 13.17
C ASP A 326 14.58 -36.21 11.87
N PRO A 327 14.79 -34.87 11.91
CA PRO A 327 14.78 -34.00 10.75
C PRO A 327 15.74 -34.40 9.61
N PHE A 328 16.76 -35.20 9.93
CA PHE A 328 17.75 -35.71 8.98
C PHE A 328 17.50 -37.15 8.52
N ALA A 329 16.49 -37.83 9.05
CA ALA A 329 16.14 -39.17 8.62
C ALA A 329 15.37 -39.17 7.28
N PRO A 330 15.63 -40.12 6.37
CA PRO A 330 14.85 -40.27 5.14
C PRO A 330 13.38 -40.56 5.46
N GLY A 331 12.46 -39.86 4.80
CA GLY A 331 11.02 -40.06 4.96
C GLY A 331 10.38 -39.30 6.13
N THR A 332 11.17 -38.57 6.94
CA THR A 332 10.61 -37.65 7.94
C THR A 332 9.87 -36.50 7.25
N ALA A 333 8.62 -36.28 7.64
CA ALA A 333 7.78 -35.20 7.15
C ALA A 333 7.30 -34.26 8.27
N HIS A 334 7.53 -34.61 9.54
CA HIS A 334 7.11 -33.83 10.70
C HIS A 334 8.19 -33.79 11.79
N GLY A 335 8.58 -32.58 12.21
CA GLY A 335 9.59 -32.35 13.24
C GLY A 335 9.02 -32.22 14.66
N PRO A 336 9.86 -31.86 15.65
CA PRO A 336 9.46 -31.52 17.01
C PRO A 336 9.00 -30.05 17.11
N GLN A 337 8.40 -29.70 18.25
CA GLN A 337 8.26 -28.30 18.68
C GLN A 337 9.62 -27.72 19.07
N ILE A 338 9.79 -26.41 18.97
CA ILE A 338 11.11 -25.76 19.10
C ILE A 338 11.74 -25.86 20.50
N SER A 339 10.94 -26.06 21.55
CA SER A 339 11.44 -26.08 22.93
C SER A 339 10.50 -26.84 23.86
N GLN A 340 10.99 -27.21 25.05
CA GLN A 340 10.18 -27.78 26.12
C GLN A 340 9.03 -26.82 26.50
N THR A 341 9.30 -25.53 26.65
CA THR A 341 8.28 -24.52 26.95
C THR A 341 7.16 -24.50 25.90
N GLN A 342 7.51 -24.59 24.62
CA GLN A 342 6.51 -24.63 23.54
C GLN A 342 5.74 -25.96 23.55
N PHE A 343 6.43 -27.08 23.77
CA PHE A 343 5.81 -28.38 23.92
C PHE A 343 4.76 -28.39 25.04
N ASP A 344 5.14 -27.94 26.24
CA ASP A 344 4.27 -27.88 27.41
C ASP A 344 3.05 -26.98 27.17
N ARG A 345 3.27 -25.83 26.51
CA ARG A 345 2.18 -24.92 26.13
C ARG A 345 1.18 -25.60 25.19
N VAL A 346 1.65 -26.27 24.13
CA VAL A 346 0.77 -26.94 23.17
C VAL A 346 0.01 -28.09 23.84
N MET A 347 0.68 -28.88 24.68
CA MET A 347 0.04 -29.96 25.45
C MET A 347 -1.02 -29.42 26.41
N ALA A 348 -0.78 -28.28 27.07
CA ALA A 348 -1.76 -27.63 27.93
C ALA A 348 -3.02 -27.17 27.16
N TYR A 349 -2.88 -26.68 25.92
CA TYR A 349 -4.04 -26.37 25.07
C TYR A 349 -4.82 -27.62 24.68
N ILE A 350 -4.14 -28.72 24.36
CA ILE A 350 -4.78 -30.00 24.07
C ILE A 350 -5.60 -30.47 25.28
N ASP A 351 -5.04 -30.38 26.49
CA ASP A 351 -5.73 -30.80 27.70
C ASP A 351 -6.90 -29.87 28.05
N SER A 352 -6.77 -28.56 27.84
CA SER A 352 -7.88 -27.61 27.94
C SER A 352 -9.01 -27.97 26.98
N GLY A 353 -8.71 -28.34 25.73
CA GLY A 353 -9.71 -28.78 24.77
C GLY A 353 -10.50 -30.02 25.23
N LYS A 354 -9.80 -31.00 25.79
CA LYS A 354 -10.43 -32.20 26.38
C LYS A 354 -11.33 -31.84 27.56
N GLN A 355 -10.86 -30.95 28.45
CA GLN A 355 -11.60 -30.51 29.64
C GLN A 355 -12.88 -29.74 29.27
N ASP A 356 -12.83 -28.92 28.22
CA ASP A 356 -13.98 -28.14 27.74
C ASP A 356 -15.04 -29.00 27.02
N GLY A 357 -14.75 -30.30 26.81
CA GLY A 357 -15.64 -31.29 26.19
C GLY A 357 -15.49 -31.43 24.68
N ALA A 358 -14.43 -30.89 24.08
CA ALA A 358 -14.14 -31.11 22.66
C ALA A 358 -13.72 -32.57 22.41
N LYS A 359 -14.13 -33.13 21.27
CA LYS A 359 -13.72 -34.48 20.87
C LYS A 359 -12.33 -34.41 20.25
N VAL A 360 -11.36 -35.09 20.86
CA VAL A 360 -10.08 -35.39 20.21
C VAL A 360 -10.37 -36.41 19.11
N HIS A 361 -10.39 -35.96 17.86
CA HIS A 361 -10.69 -36.81 16.71
C HIS A 361 -9.48 -37.67 16.32
N ILE A 362 -8.28 -37.08 16.40
CA ILE A 362 -6.99 -37.76 16.24
C ILE A 362 -5.90 -37.01 17.02
N GLY A 363 -4.83 -37.71 17.40
CA GLY A 363 -3.66 -37.12 18.06
C GLY A 363 -3.90 -36.88 19.55
N GLY A 364 -3.56 -35.67 20.01
CA GLY A 364 -3.78 -35.23 21.40
C GLY A 364 -2.76 -35.79 22.40
N VAL A 365 -1.62 -36.30 21.90
CA VAL A 365 -0.58 -36.96 22.69
C VAL A 365 0.82 -36.67 22.12
N ARG A 366 1.84 -36.89 22.95
CA ARG A 366 3.25 -36.91 22.58
C ARG A 366 3.55 -38.02 21.55
N HIS A 367 4.54 -37.79 20.70
CA HIS A 367 5.16 -38.83 19.87
C HIS A 367 6.54 -39.18 20.44
N GLY A 368 6.78 -40.46 20.76
CA GLY A 368 8.06 -40.93 21.31
C GLY A 368 8.40 -40.38 22.70
N ASP A 369 9.59 -40.73 23.19
CA ASP A 369 10.04 -40.38 24.55
C ASP A 369 11.18 -39.33 24.56
N GLU A 370 11.86 -39.11 23.44
CA GLU A 370 12.94 -38.12 23.28
C GLU A 370 12.48 -36.93 22.42
N GLY A 371 13.05 -35.75 22.66
CA GLY A 371 12.71 -34.52 21.93
C GLY A 371 11.34 -33.96 22.27
N TYR A 372 10.84 -33.02 21.47
CA TYR A 372 9.62 -32.26 21.75
C TYR A 372 8.50 -32.54 20.73
N PHE A 373 8.27 -33.81 20.38
CA PHE A 373 7.34 -34.19 19.32
C PHE A 373 5.89 -34.33 19.81
N ILE A 374 4.96 -33.74 19.07
CA ILE A 374 3.52 -33.82 19.32
C ILE A 374 2.86 -34.40 18.07
N LYS A 375 1.95 -35.37 18.24
CA LYS A 375 1.22 -35.91 17.09
C LYS A 375 0.29 -34.85 16.49
N PRO A 376 0.17 -34.76 15.15
CA PRO A 376 -0.88 -33.98 14.50
C PRO A 376 -2.24 -34.24 15.16
N THR A 377 -2.87 -33.17 15.64
CA THR A 377 -4.05 -33.23 16.50
C THR A 377 -5.20 -32.47 15.87
N VAL A 378 -6.37 -33.10 15.84
CA VAL A 378 -7.59 -32.50 15.31
C VAL A 378 -8.70 -32.63 16.33
N PHE A 379 -9.36 -31.53 16.64
CA PHE A 379 -10.56 -31.51 17.45
C PHE A 379 -11.81 -31.34 16.59
N THR A 380 -12.88 -32.04 16.97
CA THR A 380 -14.23 -31.88 16.42
C THR A 380 -15.24 -31.69 17.56
N GLY A 381 -16.49 -31.33 17.23
CA GLY A 381 -17.52 -31.08 18.25
C GLY A 381 -17.18 -29.91 19.17
N VAL A 382 -16.48 -28.90 18.63
CA VAL A 382 -16.04 -27.73 19.38
C VAL A 382 -17.14 -26.68 19.48
N ARG A 383 -17.10 -25.86 20.54
CA ARG A 383 -17.95 -24.66 20.67
C ARG A 383 -17.12 -23.39 20.40
N PRO A 384 -17.72 -22.31 19.88
CA PRO A 384 -17.00 -21.07 19.55
C PRO A 384 -16.25 -20.41 20.73
N ASP A 385 -16.70 -20.62 21.96
CA ASP A 385 -16.13 -20.04 23.19
C ASP A 385 -14.89 -20.79 23.72
N MET A 386 -14.60 -21.99 23.21
CA MET A 386 -13.47 -22.80 23.68
C MET A 386 -12.12 -22.14 23.36
N LYS A 387 -11.17 -22.24 24.30
CA LYS A 387 -9.80 -21.70 24.11
C LYS A 387 -9.13 -22.22 22.85
N ILE A 388 -9.28 -23.50 22.54
CA ILE A 388 -8.68 -24.13 21.35
C ILE A 388 -9.23 -23.58 20.02
N VAL A 389 -10.42 -22.98 20.04
CA VAL A 389 -11.01 -22.26 18.89
C VAL A 389 -10.57 -20.80 18.89
N ARG A 390 -10.47 -20.17 20.07
CA ARG A 390 -10.26 -18.73 20.24
C ARG A 390 -8.80 -18.30 20.16
N GLU A 391 -7.88 -19.07 20.73
CA GLU A 391 -6.49 -18.67 20.97
C GLU A 391 -5.51 -19.40 20.04
N GLU A 392 -4.41 -18.73 19.71
CA GLU A 392 -3.29 -19.31 18.99
C GLU A 392 -2.55 -20.36 19.83
N ILE A 393 -2.55 -21.61 19.32
CA ILE A 393 -1.89 -22.75 19.96
C ILE A 393 -0.41 -22.81 19.57
N PHE A 394 -0.11 -22.50 18.30
CA PHE A 394 1.25 -22.51 17.73
C PHE A 394 1.94 -23.88 17.81
N GLY A 395 1.19 -24.92 17.46
CA GLY A 395 1.61 -26.31 17.37
C GLY A 395 0.70 -27.06 16.39
N PRO A 396 0.89 -28.37 16.17
CA PRO A 396 0.22 -29.12 15.11
C PRO A 396 -1.21 -29.51 15.55
N VAL A 397 -2.02 -28.51 15.90
CA VAL A 397 -3.35 -28.66 16.51
C VAL A 397 -4.34 -27.74 15.80
N GLY A 398 -5.40 -28.33 15.24
CA GLY A 398 -6.50 -27.59 14.61
C GLY A 398 -7.87 -28.05 15.06
N VAL A 399 -8.87 -27.23 14.75
CA VAL A 399 -10.29 -27.56 14.97
C VAL A 399 -11.00 -27.66 13.63
N VAL A 400 -11.89 -28.66 13.47
CA VAL A 400 -12.74 -28.82 12.28
C VAL A 400 -14.19 -28.54 12.66
N ILE A 401 -14.77 -27.52 12.03
CA ILE A 401 -16.08 -26.95 12.36
C ILE A 401 -17.00 -27.10 11.14
N LYS A 402 -18.21 -27.60 11.36
CA LYS A 402 -19.24 -27.72 10.32
C LYS A 402 -19.98 -26.39 10.18
N PHE A 403 -20.28 -25.96 8.96
CA PHE A 403 -21.16 -24.81 8.68
C PHE A 403 -22.17 -25.14 7.58
N LYS A 404 -23.20 -24.31 7.42
CA LYS A 404 -24.28 -24.50 6.44
C LYS A 404 -24.33 -23.43 5.36
N THR A 405 -24.21 -22.16 5.75
CA THR A 405 -24.37 -21.04 4.81
C THR A 405 -23.13 -20.15 4.71
N GLU A 406 -23.03 -19.41 3.60
CA GLU A 406 -21.97 -18.44 3.34
C GLU A 406 -21.94 -17.36 4.44
N GLU A 407 -23.11 -16.88 4.87
CA GLU A 407 -23.25 -15.86 5.91
C GLU A 407 -22.78 -16.36 7.28
N GLU A 408 -23.15 -17.59 7.63
CA GLU A 408 -22.75 -18.23 8.88
C GLU A 408 -21.22 -18.35 8.97
N VAL A 409 -20.57 -18.85 7.91
CA VAL A 409 -19.11 -19.07 7.95
C VAL A 409 -18.34 -17.76 7.95
N ILE A 410 -18.83 -16.71 7.29
CA ILE A 410 -18.23 -15.37 7.38
C ILE A 410 -18.27 -14.87 8.83
N GLN A 411 -19.42 -15.00 9.50
CA GLN A 411 -19.56 -14.58 10.90
C GLN A 411 -18.62 -15.38 11.82
N LEU A 412 -18.57 -16.70 11.69
CA LEU A 412 -17.70 -17.55 12.50
C LEU A 412 -16.21 -17.30 12.22
N ALA A 413 -15.84 -17.08 10.96
CA ALA A 413 -14.47 -16.80 10.55
C ALA A 413 -13.98 -15.45 11.13
N ASN A 414 -14.82 -14.41 11.12
CA ASN A 414 -14.52 -13.08 11.65
C ASN A 414 -14.71 -12.92 13.17
N ASP A 415 -15.44 -13.84 13.80
CA ASP A 415 -15.49 -13.94 15.25
C ASP A 415 -14.14 -14.44 15.75
N THR A 416 -13.18 -13.52 15.88
CA THR A 416 -11.81 -13.70 16.37
C THR A 416 -11.19 -12.33 16.67
N ILE A 417 -10.16 -12.31 17.52
CA ILE A 417 -9.36 -11.10 17.78
C ILE A 417 -8.19 -10.95 16.79
N TYR A 418 -7.93 -11.99 16.00
CA TYR A 418 -6.85 -12.06 15.03
C TYR A 418 -7.35 -11.74 13.62
N GLY A 419 -6.45 -11.34 12.71
CA GLY A 419 -6.81 -11.15 11.29
C GLY A 419 -5.62 -11.25 10.35
N LEU A 420 -4.79 -12.28 10.51
CA LEU A 420 -3.56 -12.41 9.72
C LEU A 420 -3.82 -12.97 8.32
N ALA A 421 -4.37 -14.18 8.23
CA ALA A 421 -4.64 -14.83 6.95
C ALA A 421 -5.98 -15.58 6.92
N SER A 422 -6.45 -15.92 5.72
CA SER A 422 -7.58 -16.81 5.48
C SER A 422 -7.43 -17.58 4.16
N HIS A 423 -8.09 -18.73 4.08
CA HIS A 423 -8.06 -19.61 2.89
C HIS A 423 -9.50 -19.95 2.48
N ILE A 424 -9.82 -19.82 1.20
CA ILE A 424 -11.16 -20.05 0.67
C ILE A 424 -11.08 -21.07 -0.48
N PHE A 425 -11.84 -22.15 -0.34
CA PHE A 425 -11.96 -23.23 -1.32
C PHE A 425 -13.41 -23.29 -1.83
N THR A 426 -13.60 -22.98 -3.11
CA THR A 426 -14.88 -22.95 -3.83
C THR A 426 -14.56 -22.89 -5.32
N GLU A 427 -15.30 -23.59 -6.18
CA GLU A 427 -15.18 -23.43 -7.64
C GLU A 427 -15.98 -22.22 -8.16
N ASN A 428 -16.88 -21.66 -7.33
CA ASN A 428 -17.60 -20.43 -7.65
C ASN A 428 -16.75 -19.16 -7.43
N THR A 429 -16.26 -18.56 -8.51
CA THR A 429 -15.46 -17.32 -8.47
C THR A 429 -16.20 -16.13 -7.83
N SER A 430 -17.51 -15.98 -8.07
CA SER A 430 -18.27 -14.90 -7.45
C SER A 430 -18.35 -15.05 -5.92
N ARG A 431 -18.50 -16.30 -5.43
CA ARG A 431 -18.42 -16.60 -4.00
C ARG A 431 -17.02 -16.32 -3.46
N ALA A 432 -15.97 -16.80 -4.15
CA ALA A 432 -14.60 -16.58 -3.72
C ALA A 432 -14.31 -15.10 -3.46
N LEU A 433 -14.69 -14.22 -4.40
CA LEU A 433 -14.53 -12.77 -4.25
C LEU A 433 -15.38 -12.21 -3.12
N ARG A 434 -16.68 -12.53 -3.04
CA ARG A 434 -17.56 -12.04 -1.96
C ARG A 434 -17.04 -12.42 -0.58
N VAL A 435 -16.68 -13.68 -0.39
CA VAL A 435 -16.16 -14.19 0.89
C VAL A 435 -14.80 -13.55 1.17
N ALA A 436 -13.90 -13.45 0.18
CA ALA A 436 -12.62 -12.77 0.36
C ALA A 436 -12.79 -11.31 0.82
N HIS A 437 -13.77 -10.58 0.26
CA HIS A 437 -14.11 -9.21 0.65
C HIS A 437 -14.74 -9.09 2.04
N ALA A 438 -15.37 -10.16 2.51
CA ALA A 438 -16.07 -10.18 3.79
C ALA A 438 -15.18 -10.63 4.95
N ILE A 439 -14.13 -11.43 4.71
CA ILE A 439 -13.22 -11.90 5.76
C ILE A 439 -12.25 -10.79 6.18
N GLU A 440 -12.18 -10.53 7.49
CA GLU A 440 -11.31 -9.51 8.10
C GLU A 440 -9.88 -10.03 8.30
N SER A 441 -9.19 -10.37 7.21
CA SER A 441 -7.78 -10.80 7.22
C SER A 441 -6.90 -10.02 6.26
N GLY A 442 -5.63 -9.82 6.62
CA GLY A 442 -4.66 -9.14 5.75
C GLY A 442 -4.36 -9.90 4.46
N SER A 443 -4.26 -11.23 4.53
CA SER A 443 -4.04 -12.11 3.38
C SER A 443 -5.21 -13.04 3.15
N VAL A 444 -5.75 -13.06 1.93
CA VAL A 444 -6.77 -14.04 1.53
C VAL A 444 -6.23 -14.88 0.37
N TRP A 445 -6.20 -16.19 0.56
CA TRP A 445 -5.85 -17.15 -0.47
C TRP A 445 -7.10 -17.77 -1.10
N GLN A 446 -7.31 -17.49 -2.38
CA GLN A 446 -8.23 -18.26 -3.22
C GLN A 446 -7.44 -19.43 -3.83
N CYS A 447 -7.82 -20.63 -3.46
CA CYS A 447 -7.15 -21.85 -3.91
C CYS A 447 -7.97 -22.54 -4.99
N GLU A 448 -7.70 -22.22 -6.26
CA GLU A 448 -8.22 -22.94 -7.45
C GLU A 448 -7.10 -23.73 -8.13
N GLU A 449 -7.46 -24.74 -8.93
CA GLU A 449 -6.52 -25.63 -9.62
C GLU A 449 -5.45 -24.83 -10.40
N TYR A 450 -4.17 -25.14 -10.13
CA TYR A 450 -2.97 -24.59 -10.78
C TYR A 450 -2.62 -23.09 -10.59
N ARG A 451 -3.35 -22.28 -9.82
CA ARG A 451 -2.92 -20.88 -9.52
C ARG A 451 -3.27 -20.43 -8.10
N ASN A 452 -2.24 -20.02 -7.35
CA ASN A 452 -2.43 -19.23 -6.13
C ASN A 452 -2.81 -17.80 -6.51
N HIS A 453 -4.05 -17.39 -6.27
CA HIS A 453 -4.40 -15.96 -6.26
C HIS A 453 -4.39 -15.49 -4.80
N VAL A 454 -3.41 -14.64 -4.50
CA VAL A 454 -3.39 -13.86 -3.26
C VAL A 454 -4.22 -12.61 -3.51
N ILE A 455 -5.34 -12.45 -2.82
CA ILE A 455 -6.09 -11.20 -2.78
C ILE A 455 -5.64 -10.48 -1.51
N ALA A 456 -4.81 -9.44 -1.67
CA ALA A 456 -4.47 -8.53 -0.58
C ALA A 456 -5.56 -7.46 -0.48
N MET A 457 -6.15 -7.28 0.70
CA MET A 457 -7.18 -6.26 0.94
C MET A 457 -6.61 -5.10 1.75
N ASP A 458 -6.71 -3.88 1.21
CA ASP A 458 -6.29 -2.66 1.86
C ASP A 458 -7.50 -1.76 2.18
N LYS A 459 -7.52 -1.18 3.38
CA LYS A 459 -8.35 -0.04 3.76
C LYS A 459 -7.39 1.07 4.22
N GLU A 460 -7.23 2.07 3.36
CA GLU A 460 -6.20 3.13 3.35
C GLU A 460 -5.82 3.78 4.71
N ASN A 461 -4.51 3.98 4.92
CA ASN A 461 -3.86 5.31 5.05
C ASN A 461 -2.32 5.21 5.22
N GLY A 462 -1.59 5.52 4.15
CA GLY A 462 -0.24 6.12 4.11
C GLY A 462 0.93 5.55 4.93
N ASN A 463 1.65 4.53 4.42
CA ASN A 463 3.12 4.48 4.46
C ASN A 463 3.73 3.49 3.44
N ARG A 464 3.78 3.89 2.16
CA ARG A 464 4.08 3.02 1.02
C ARG A 464 5.56 3.00 0.62
N VAL A 465 6.29 1.97 1.06
CA VAL A 465 7.37 1.23 0.33
C VAL A 465 7.55 -0.16 0.96
N ALA A 466 7.45 -0.28 2.28
CA ALA A 466 7.43 -1.57 2.98
C ALA A 466 6.07 -2.29 2.79
N GLU A 467 4.97 -1.53 2.79
CA GLU A 467 3.60 -2.00 2.56
C GLU A 467 3.38 -2.50 1.12
N ASP A 468 4.06 -1.91 0.12
CA ASP A 468 3.85 -2.25 -1.30
C ASP A 468 4.42 -3.62 -1.70
N MET A 469 5.22 -4.27 -0.85
CA MET A 469 5.94 -5.53 -1.17
C MET A 469 5.46 -6.73 -0.37
N ALA A 470 4.88 -6.46 0.80
CA ALA A 470 4.01 -7.38 1.50
C ALA A 470 2.84 -7.84 0.58
N ARG A 471 2.40 -6.92 -0.32
CA ARG A 471 1.40 -7.15 -1.38
C ARG A 471 1.77 -8.18 -2.46
N LEU A 472 3.06 -8.38 -2.77
CA LEU A 472 3.50 -9.25 -3.88
C LEU A 472 3.67 -10.73 -3.48
N TRP A 473 3.76 -11.01 -2.17
CA TRP A 473 3.94 -12.35 -1.60
C TRP A 473 2.85 -12.76 -0.60
N GLY A 474 1.77 -11.99 -0.49
CA GLY A 474 0.61 -12.30 0.35
C GLY A 474 0.87 -12.21 1.84
N ILE A 475 1.46 -11.10 2.28
CA ILE A 475 1.61 -10.75 3.69
C ILE A 475 1.11 -9.32 3.85
N PRO A 476 0.09 -9.07 4.67
CA PRO A 476 0.15 -7.86 5.50
C PRO A 476 -0.35 -8.11 6.93
N GLY A 477 0.45 -7.74 7.92
CA GLY A 477 -0.02 -7.54 9.28
C GLY A 477 -0.86 -6.27 9.39
N PHE A 478 -2.19 -6.40 9.52
CA PHE A 478 -3.06 -5.31 9.99
C PHE A 478 -4.36 -5.77 10.69
N GLY A 479 -4.66 -7.06 10.80
CA GLY A 479 -5.90 -7.54 11.44
C GLY A 479 -5.99 -7.28 12.95
N ASP A 480 -4.90 -7.54 13.68
CA ASP A 480 -4.87 -7.45 15.16
C ASP A 480 -5.11 -6.03 15.69
N LEU A 481 -4.84 -5.02 14.86
CA LEU A 481 -4.92 -3.63 15.27
C LEU A 481 -6.35 -3.11 15.22
N ARG A 482 -7.31 -3.61 14.43
CA ARG A 482 -8.58 -2.88 14.33
C ARG A 482 -9.40 -2.90 15.63
N LYS A 483 -9.63 -4.06 16.23
CA LYS A 483 -10.42 -4.17 17.47
C LYS A 483 -9.67 -3.64 18.68
N GLU A 484 -8.37 -3.89 18.78
CA GLU A 484 -7.55 -3.37 19.88
C GLU A 484 -7.28 -1.86 19.73
N ASN A 485 -7.14 -1.33 18.51
CA ASN A 485 -7.01 0.11 18.26
C ASN A 485 -8.38 0.80 18.34
N GLU A 486 -9.51 0.15 18.04
CA GLU A 486 -10.84 0.66 18.38
C GLU A 486 -11.02 0.75 19.90
N ARG A 487 -10.63 -0.30 20.65
CA ARG A 487 -10.62 -0.30 22.13
C ARG A 487 -9.66 0.74 22.70
N LEU A 488 -8.43 0.82 22.20
CA LEU A 488 -7.42 1.80 22.62
C LEU A 488 -7.78 3.22 22.16
N ARG A 489 -8.49 3.39 21.02
CA ARG A 489 -9.07 4.67 20.61
C ARG A 489 -10.18 5.06 21.54
N GLU A 490 -11.01 4.13 21.99
CA GLU A 490 -12.05 4.37 22.98
C GLU A 490 -11.45 4.74 24.33
N GLU A 491 -10.42 4.02 24.81
CA GLU A 491 -9.64 4.38 26.00
C GLU A 491 -8.93 5.73 25.87
N ARG A 492 -8.31 6.00 24.71
CA ARG A 492 -7.69 7.30 24.39
C ARG A 492 -8.72 8.40 24.29
N ASN A 493 -9.90 8.14 23.72
CA ASN A 493 -10.99 9.11 23.59
C ASN A 493 -11.60 9.42 24.96
N ASN A 494 -11.71 8.42 25.84
CA ASN A 494 -12.11 8.60 27.24
C ASN A 494 -11.05 9.39 28.03
N ALA A 495 -9.77 9.06 27.87
CA ALA A 495 -8.67 9.83 28.45
C ALA A 495 -8.59 11.25 27.87
N TRP A 496 -8.89 11.44 26.58
CA TRP A 496 -9.00 12.75 25.95
C TRP A 496 -10.21 13.55 26.46
N ALA A 497 -11.33 12.90 26.76
CA ALA A 497 -12.50 13.53 27.36
C ALA A 497 -12.20 14.01 28.79
N GLU A 498 -11.48 13.20 29.60
CA GLU A 498 -10.96 13.63 30.90
C GLU A 498 -9.95 14.77 30.78
N ASN A 499 -9.10 14.73 29.74
CA ASN A 499 -8.11 15.79 29.47
C ASN A 499 -8.78 17.08 28.95
N GLU A 500 -9.87 16.99 28.19
CA GLU A 500 -10.70 18.14 27.77
C GLU A 500 -11.40 18.79 28.96
N GLU A 501 -11.86 18.01 29.94
CA GLU A 501 -12.44 18.55 31.17
C GLU A 501 -11.36 19.25 32.03
N LEU A 502 -10.16 18.67 32.14
CA LEU A 502 -8.99 19.32 32.74
C LEU A 502 -8.58 20.58 31.98
N LYS A 503 -8.58 20.56 30.64
CA LYS A 503 -8.32 21.73 29.80
C LYS A 503 -9.39 22.80 29.99
N ARG A 504 -10.67 22.46 30.12
CA ARG A 504 -11.73 23.42 30.44
C ARG A 504 -11.54 24.05 31.82
N GLN A 505 -11.06 23.29 32.79
CA GLN A 505 -10.72 23.82 34.11
C GLN A 505 -9.50 24.76 34.04
N VAL A 506 -8.48 24.39 33.27
CA VAL A 506 -7.29 25.23 33.01
C VAL A 506 -7.61 26.47 32.16
N ASP A 507 -8.53 26.36 31.20
CA ASP A 507 -8.96 27.46 30.34
C ASP A 507 -9.90 28.41 31.09
N LYS A 508 -10.71 27.92 32.03
CA LYS A 508 -11.41 28.77 33.01
C LYS A 508 -10.42 29.57 33.87
N LEU A 509 -9.30 28.97 34.26
CA LEU A 509 -8.23 29.64 35.00
C LEU A 509 -7.44 30.63 34.13
N ARG A 510 -7.17 30.29 32.86
CA ARG A 510 -6.47 31.16 31.89
C ARG A 510 -7.32 32.33 31.38
N ASN A 511 -8.62 32.15 31.23
CA ASN A 511 -9.55 33.21 30.80
C ASN A 511 -9.78 34.27 31.88
N ALA A 512 -9.42 33.99 33.14
CA ALA A 512 -9.37 35.00 34.19
C ALA A 512 -8.17 35.96 34.04
N GLU A 513 -7.20 35.68 33.16
CA GLU A 513 -5.88 36.32 33.19
C GLU A 513 -5.46 37.10 31.94
N ARG A 514 -6.26 37.20 30.86
CA ARG A 514 -5.80 37.89 29.63
C ARG A 514 -6.86 38.77 28.95
N GLU A 515 -6.82 40.05 29.30
CA GLU A 515 -7.30 41.14 28.46
C GLU A 515 -6.27 41.54 27.38
N ARG A 516 -6.78 41.77 26.15
CA ARG A 516 -6.25 42.58 25.01
C ARG A 516 -5.02 42.07 24.23
N VAL A 517 -5.23 41.66 22.96
CA VAL A 517 -4.79 42.31 21.69
C VAL A 517 -5.55 41.65 20.50
N PRO A 518 -6.13 42.39 19.53
CA PRO A 518 -6.83 41.79 18.37
C PRO A 518 -5.94 41.69 17.11
N THR A 519 -5.91 40.51 16.48
CA THR A 519 -5.42 40.33 15.09
C THR A 519 -6.57 39.90 14.16
N ARG A 520 -6.69 40.62 13.04
CA ARG A 520 -7.69 40.49 11.96
C ARG A 520 -7.61 39.10 11.30
N ARG A 521 -8.73 38.35 11.21
CA ARG A 521 -8.83 37.07 10.49
C ARG A 521 -9.08 37.30 9.00
N VAL A 522 -8.44 36.48 8.16
CA VAL A 522 -8.75 36.28 6.73
C VAL A 522 -9.81 35.17 6.63
N GLY A 523 -10.73 35.28 5.65
CA GLY A 523 -12.01 34.56 5.56
C GLY A 523 -11.97 33.03 5.52
N ARG A 524 -13.10 32.42 5.89
CA ARG A 524 -13.35 30.97 5.94
C ARG A 524 -13.65 30.43 4.53
N GLY A 525 -13.11 29.28 4.15
CA GLY A 525 -13.52 28.58 2.92
C GLY A 525 -14.72 27.67 3.19
N ASP A 526 -15.70 27.66 2.29
CA ASP A 526 -16.86 26.77 2.33
C ASP A 526 -16.86 25.86 1.07
N ILE A 527 -17.35 24.63 1.17
CA ILE A 527 -17.54 23.72 0.02
C ILE A 527 -19.00 23.81 -0.44
N VAL A 528 -19.23 24.12 -1.72
CA VAL A 528 -20.56 24.31 -2.32
C VAL A 528 -20.87 23.19 -3.33
N GLY A 529 -21.97 22.45 -3.12
CA GLY A 529 -22.42 21.34 -3.99
C GLY A 529 -23.81 21.58 -4.57
N PHE A 530 -24.01 21.24 -5.84
CA PHE A 530 -25.29 21.42 -6.55
C PHE A 530 -26.03 20.08 -6.67
N GLY A 531 -27.13 19.90 -5.93
CA GLY A 531 -27.86 18.63 -5.85
C GLY A 531 -29.30 18.70 -6.37
N LEU A 532 -29.98 17.53 -6.36
CA LEU A 532 -31.37 17.36 -6.78
C LEU A 532 -32.35 18.31 -6.07
N ASN A 533 -32.09 18.63 -4.79
CA ASN A 533 -32.97 19.47 -3.97
C ASN A 533 -32.48 20.93 -3.84
N GLY A 534 -31.38 21.31 -4.51
CA GLY A 534 -30.79 22.66 -4.51
C GLY A 534 -29.31 22.72 -4.14
N VAL A 535 -28.80 23.92 -3.86
CA VAL A 535 -27.38 24.15 -3.54
C VAL A 535 -27.13 23.92 -2.05
N THR A 536 -26.17 23.07 -1.74
CA THR A 536 -25.80 22.66 -0.38
C THR A 536 -24.41 23.20 -0.05
N ILE A 537 -24.22 23.72 1.17
CA ILE A 537 -22.95 24.29 1.60
C ILE A 537 -22.44 23.57 2.85
N LEU A 538 -21.16 23.24 2.87
CA LEU A 538 -20.43 22.74 4.01
C LEU A 538 -19.49 23.84 4.51
N ARG A 539 -19.75 24.36 5.73
CA ARG A 539 -18.93 25.42 6.33
C ARG A 539 -17.75 24.83 7.09
N THR A 540 -16.53 25.29 6.78
CA THR A 540 -15.32 24.74 7.40
C THR A 540 -15.04 25.39 8.76
N SER A 541 -15.66 24.86 9.82
CA SER A 541 -15.08 24.89 11.16
C SER A 541 -14.72 23.45 11.53
N LEU A 542 -13.49 23.21 11.98
CA LEU A 542 -12.93 21.90 12.35
C LEU A 542 -13.80 21.15 13.41
N MET A 543 -14.92 20.55 12.98
CA MET A 543 -15.73 19.43 13.51
C MET A 543 -16.91 19.19 12.53
N PRO A 544 -17.41 17.96 12.33
CA PRO A 544 -18.37 17.67 11.27
C PRO A 544 -19.76 18.18 11.64
N HIS A 545 -20.29 19.13 10.87
CA HIS A 545 -21.72 19.45 10.89
C HIS A 545 -22.34 19.17 9.53
N THR A 546 -23.53 18.60 9.61
CA THR A 546 -24.45 18.20 8.53
C THR A 546 -24.59 19.25 7.44
N THR A 547 -24.54 18.79 6.18
CA THR A 547 -24.92 19.54 4.98
C THR A 547 -26.30 20.16 5.09
N LYS A 548 -26.43 21.47 4.81
CA LYS A 548 -27.73 22.18 4.80
C LYS A 548 -28.01 22.72 3.41
N LEU A 549 -29.25 22.57 2.95
CA LEU A 549 -29.76 23.23 1.75
C LEU A 549 -29.73 24.76 1.98
N ALA A 550 -28.99 25.47 1.14
CA ALA A 550 -28.73 26.90 1.27
C ALA A 550 -29.59 27.75 0.33
N VAL A 551 -29.81 27.29 -0.91
CA VAL A 551 -30.74 27.92 -1.85
C VAL A 551 -31.40 26.86 -2.74
N ALA A 552 -32.73 26.96 -2.93
CA ALA A 552 -33.50 26.04 -3.78
C ALA A 552 -33.53 26.51 -5.24
N ASP A 553 -33.44 27.82 -5.48
CA ASP A 553 -33.19 28.39 -6.81
C ASP A 553 -31.90 27.75 -7.35
N PHE A 554 -31.86 27.36 -8.63
CA PHE A 554 -30.79 26.57 -9.26
C PHE A 554 -30.78 25.03 -9.04
N ALA A 555 -31.77 24.45 -8.34
CA ALA A 555 -31.95 23.00 -8.18
C ALA A 555 -32.37 22.29 -9.48
N TYR A 556 -31.91 21.03 -9.65
CA TYR A 556 -32.38 20.16 -10.73
C TYR A 556 -33.89 19.88 -10.54
N ASN A 557 -34.72 20.21 -11.53
CA ASN A 557 -36.19 20.05 -11.57
C ASN A 557 -37.09 20.95 -10.69
N ALA A 558 -36.60 21.71 -9.71
CA ALA A 558 -37.47 22.64 -8.95
C ALA A 558 -37.68 24.01 -9.65
N GLY A 559 -36.96 24.29 -10.75
CA GLY A 559 -37.05 25.55 -11.50
C GLY A 559 -36.59 25.47 -12.95
N GLY A 560 -36.62 24.28 -13.57
CA GLY A 560 -36.21 24.08 -14.98
C GLY A 560 -34.70 23.99 -15.23
N TRP A 561 -33.86 24.05 -14.18
CA TRP A 561 -32.41 23.98 -14.29
C TRP A 561 -31.90 22.56 -14.55
N GLY A 562 -30.87 22.44 -15.37
CA GLY A 562 -30.27 21.17 -15.82
C GLY A 562 -28.81 21.40 -16.22
N SER A 563 -27.90 20.50 -15.83
CA SER A 563 -26.46 20.62 -16.12
C SER A 563 -26.12 20.53 -17.60
N ASP A 564 -27.00 19.90 -18.38
CA ASP A 564 -27.00 19.79 -19.83
C ASP A 564 -27.51 21.06 -20.54
N ARG A 565 -28.00 22.04 -19.79
CA ARG A 565 -28.59 23.27 -20.35
C ARG A 565 -28.04 24.56 -19.73
N HIS A 566 -27.64 24.51 -18.47
CA HIS A 566 -27.37 25.69 -17.65
C HIS A 566 -26.03 25.58 -16.92
N VAL A 567 -25.27 26.68 -16.92
CA VAL A 567 -23.98 26.80 -16.23
C VAL A 567 -24.20 27.42 -14.85
N ARG A 568 -23.52 26.92 -13.81
CA ARG A 568 -23.58 27.43 -12.44
C ARG A 568 -22.17 27.61 -11.90
N LEU A 569 -21.87 28.79 -11.37
CA LEU A 569 -20.56 29.20 -10.89
C LEU A 569 -20.71 29.94 -9.55
N VAL A 570 -19.58 30.22 -8.90
CA VAL A 570 -19.51 31.02 -7.67
C VAL A 570 -18.51 32.15 -7.85
N GLY A 571 -18.79 33.31 -7.27
CA GLY A 571 -17.90 34.47 -7.31
C GLY A 571 -18.50 35.64 -6.55
N ASP A 572 -17.65 36.51 -5.99
CA ASP A 572 -18.09 37.72 -5.30
C ASP A 572 -18.57 38.76 -6.33
N THR A 573 -19.87 39.05 -6.35
CA THR A 573 -20.46 40.03 -7.28
C THR A 573 -20.56 41.43 -6.71
N THR A 574 -20.28 41.62 -5.42
CA THR A 574 -20.47 42.91 -4.72
C THR A 574 -19.19 43.47 -4.09
N GLY A 575 -18.13 42.68 -4.02
CA GLY A 575 -16.84 43.04 -3.44
C GLY A 575 -16.83 43.04 -1.90
N ASP A 576 -17.80 42.38 -1.26
CA ASP A 576 -17.91 42.31 0.21
C ASP A 576 -17.05 41.18 0.82
N GLY A 577 -16.38 40.39 -0.03
CA GLY A 577 -15.54 39.26 0.36
C GLY A 577 -16.32 37.95 0.52
N LEU A 578 -17.60 37.92 0.17
CA LEU A 578 -18.46 36.74 0.22
C LEU A 578 -18.74 36.22 -1.19
N ALA A 579 -18.62 34.91 -1.39
CA ALA A 579 -18.92 34.31 -2.69
C ALA A 579 -20.45 34.18 -2.89
N ASP A 580 -20.94 34.73 -4.00
CA ASP A 580 -22.34 34.61 -4.46
C ASP A 580 -22.52 33.42 -5.40
N ILE A 581 -23.77 32.98 -5.60
CA ILE A 581 -24.11 31.93 -6.59
C ILE A 581 -24.56 32.61 -7.89
N ILE A 582 -23.94 32.22 -9.00
CA ILE A 582 -24.17 32.78 -10.33
C ILE A 582 -24.66 31.67 -11.26
N GLY A 583 -25.84 31.81 -11.84
CA GLY A 583 -26.42 30.85 -12.78
C GLY A 583 -26.76 31.46 -14.13
N PHE A 584 -26.31 30.83 -15.20
CA PHE A 584 -26.68 31.16 -16.57
C PHE A 584 -27.95 30.39 -16.93
N GLY A 585 -29.10 31.04 -16.73
CA GLY A 585 -30.45 30.50 -16.88
C GLY A 585 -31.00 30.64 -18.30
N ASP A 586 -32.29 30.34 -18.46
CA ASP A 586 -32.97 30.51 -19.74
C ASP A 586 -32.99 31.98 -20.19
N SER A 587 -33.35 32.91 -19.30
CA SER A 587 -33.52 34.34 -19.61
C SER A 587 -32.27 35.21 -19.42
N GLY A 588 -31.14 34.64 -19.01
CA GLY A 588 -29.90 35.37 -18.80
C GLY A 588 -29.14 34.95 -17.53
N VAL A 589 -28.33 35.85 -16.96
CA VAL A 589 -27.54 35.60 -15.75
C VAL A 589 -28.35 35.96 -14.50
N LEU A 590 -28.53 34.99 -13.63
CA LEU A 590 -29.15 35.16 -12.31
C LEU A 590 -28.10 35.06 -11.21
N VAL A 591 -28.22 35.90 -10.19
CA VAL A 591 -27.34 35.90 -9.02
C VAL A 591 -28.16 35.78 -7.75
N SER A 592 -27.73 34.88 -6.86
CA SER A 592 -28.24 34.77 -5.50
C SER A 592 -27.12 35.19 -4.54
N ARG A 593 -27.36 36.30 -3.82
CA ARG A 593 -26.34 36.97 -3.01
C ARG A 593 -26.15 36.33 -1.64
N ASN A 594 -24.91 36.20 -1.19
CA ASN A 594 -24.57 35.65 0.12
C ASN A 594 -24.57 36.76 1.18
N ASN A 595 -25.44 36.66 2.19
CA ASN A 595 -25.51 37.62 3.30
C ASN A 595 -24.88 37.05 4.59
N GLU A 596 -23.78 36.30 4.46
CA GLU A 596 -23.09 35.53 5.50
C GLU A 596 -23.87 34.33 6.06
N ASP A 597 -25.13 34.51 6.44
CA ASP A 597 -25.95 33.50 7.11
C ASP A 597 -26.94 32.77 6.18
N TYR A 598 -27.27 33.37 5.04
CA TYR A 598 -28.19 32.81 4.04
C TYR A 598 -27.96 33.43 2.66
N PHE A 599 -28.52 32.77 1.63
CA PHE A 599 -28.53 33.26 0.26
C PHE A 599 -29.87 33.94 -0.07
N SER A 600 -29.82 35.14 -0.64
CA SER A 600 -31.01 35.86 -1.12
C SER A 600 -31.67 35.11 -2.30
N PRO A 601 -32.98 35.28 -2.54
CA PRO A 601 -33.60 34.79 -3.77
C PRO A 601 -32.84 35.24 -5.01
N SER A 602 -32.77 34.38 -6.02
CA SER A 602 -32.05 34.69 -7.25
C SER A 602 -32.70 35.85 -8.00
N THR A 603 -31.88 36.80 -8.46
CA THR A 603 -32.33 37.95 -9.26
C THR A 603 -31.66 37.93 -10.63
N LEU A 604 -32.41 38.23 -11.69
CA LEU A 604 -31.85 38.43 -13.02
C LEU A 604 -31.02 39.71 -13.04
N VAL A 605 -29.71 39.58 -13.20
CA VAL A 605 -28.77 40.71 -13.21
C VAL A 605 -28.33 41.12 -14.61
N LEU A 606 -28.51 40.23 -15.59
CA LEU A 606 -28.20 40.48 -17.00
C LEU A 606 -29.11 39.64 -17.89
N GLY A 607 -29.79 40.27 -18.85
CA GLY A 607 -30.71 39.58 -19.79
C GLY A 607 -30.05 38.92 -21.00
N ASP A 608 -28.73 38.74 -20.97
CA ASP A 608 -27.90 38.14 -22.02
C ASP A 608 -27.20 36.88 -21.47
N PHE A 609 -26.48 36.12 -22.30
CA PHE A 609 -25.85 34.84 -21.96
C PHE A 609 -26.82 33.70 -21.60
N GLY A 610 -28.12 33.92 -21.80
CA GLY A 610 -29.19 32.95 -21.52
C GLY A 610 -29.52 32.04 -22.71
N LEU A 611 -30.18 30.93 -22.43
CA LEU A 611 -30.61 29.97 -23.46
C LEU A 611 -31.54 30.59 -24.51
N THR A 612 -32.46 31.48 -24.10
CA THR A 612 -33.39 32.14 -25.02
C THR A 612 -32.68 33.09 -25.99
N GLU A 613 -31.52 33.61 -25.58
CA GLU A 613 -30.64 34.45 -26.41
C GLU A 613 -29.69 33.62 -27.29
N GLY A 614 -29.90 32.30 -27.37
CA GLY A 614 -29.15 31.39 -28.25
C GLY A 614 -27.89 30.78 -27.66
N TRP A 615 -27.63 30.98 -26.35
CA TRP A 615 -26.47 30.41 -25.67
C TRP A 615 -26.72 28.98 -25.21
N SER A 616 -25.78 28.06 -25.43
CA SER A 616 -25.92 26.66 -25.03
C SER A 616 -24.63 26.14 -24.41
N VAL A 617 -24.73 25.16 -23.51
CA VAL A 617 -23.53 24.54 -22.90
C VAL A 617 -22.67 23.78 -23.90
N SER A 618 -23.27 23.29 -24.99
CA SER A 618 -22.56 22.50 -26.01
C SER A 618 -21.73 23.36 -26.96
N ASN A 619 -22.13 24.62 -27.16
CA ASN A 619 -21.57 25.47 -28.21
C ASN A 619 -20.89 26.73 -27.64
N HIS A 620 -21.25 27.16 -26.44
CA HIS A 620 -20.85 28.46 -25.90
C HIS A 620 -20.31 28.33 -24.48
N VAL A 621 -19.02 28.63 -24.32
CA VAL A 621 -18.36 28.65 -23.01
C VAL A 621 -18.68 29.96 -22.29
N ARG A 622 -19.02 29.87 -20.99
CA ARG A 622 -19.40 31.00 -20.13
C ARG A 622 -18.69 30.89 -18.79
N TYR A 623 -18.14 32.00 -18.30
CA TYR A 623 -17.41 32.06 -17.04
C TYR A 623 -17.42 33.45 -16.41
N VAL A 624 -16.93 33.53 -15.18
CA VAL A 624 -16.80 34.77 -14.41
C VAL A 624 -15.34 34.99 -14.02
N SER A 625 -14.87 36.23 -14.12
CA SER A 625 -13.50 36.60 -13.74
C SER A 625 -13.42 38.10 -13.45
N ASP A 626 -12.57 38.51 -12.53
CA ASP A 626 -12.30 39.93 -12.27
C ASP A 626 -11.27 40.46 -13.28
N LEU A 627 -11.75 40.97 -14.42
CA LEU A 627 -10.89 41.43 -15.52
C LEU A 627 -10.18 42.75 -15.20
N ARG A 628 -10.57 43.43 -14.12
CA ARG A 628 -10.09 44.78 -13.77
C ARG A 628 -9.43 44.85 -12.39
N ASN A 629 -9.28 43.70 -11.73
CA ASN A 629 -8.71 43.56 -10.39
C ASN A 629 -9.38 44.51 -9.37
N LYS A 630 -10.72 44.56 -9.37
CA LYS A 630 -11.53 45.41 -8.48
C LYS A 630 -12.13 44.69 -7.27
N GLY A 631 -11.92 43.38 -7.17
CA GLY A 631 -12.43 42.54 -6.08
C GLY A 631 -13.82 41.96 -6.33
N TYR A 632 -14.38 42.10 -7.53
CA TYR A 632 -15.69 41.56 -7.89
C TYR A 632 -15.72 41.10 -9.36
N VAL A 633 -16.50 40.05 -9.65
CA VAL A 633 -16.39 39.31 -10.92
C VAL A 633 -17.20 39.93 -12.06
N ASP A 634 -16.60 39.99 -13.25
CA ASP A 634 -17.21 40.33 -14.54
C ASP A 634 -17.76 39.06 -15.25
N ILE A 635 -18.75 39.21 -16.14
CA ILE A 635 -19.31 38.10 -16.94
C ILE A 635 -18.63 38.02 -18.31
N ILE A 636 -18.24 36.82 -18.71
CA ILE A 636 -17.58 36.55 -19.98
C ILE A 636 -18.26 35.37 -20.67
N GLY A 637 -18.49 35.48 -21.98
CA GLY A 637 -18.96 34.35 -22.78
C GLY A 637 -18.46 34.38 -24.22
N PHE A 638 -18.28 33.19 -24.76
CA PHE A 638 -17.75 32.93 -26.09
C PHE A 638 -18.96 32.63 -26.98
N GLY A 639 -19.47 33.67 -27.63
CA GLY A 639 -20.67 33.64 -28.45
C GLY A 639 -20.41 33.08 -29.86
N ASN A 640 -21.39 33.14 -30.75
CA ASN A 640 -21.22 32.67 -32.12
C ASN A 640 -20.20 33.48 -32.93
N GLY A 641 -20.17 34.79 -32.75
CA GLY A 641 -19.36 35.73 -33.54
C GLY A 641 -18.18 36.37 -32.79
N GLY A 642 -17.93 36.03 -31.53
CA GLY A 642 -16.88 36.67 -30.75
C GLY A 642 -16.93 36.43 -29.24
N VAL A 643 -15.99 37.05 -28.51
CA VAL A 643 -16.01 37.08 -27.04
C VAL A 643 -16.81 38.29 -26.59
N LEU A 644 -17.83 38.02 -25.78
CA LEU A 644 -18.69 39.01 -25.17
C LEU A 644 -18.34 39.17 -23.69
N VAL A 645 -18.29 40.41 -23.23
CA VAL A 645 -18.01 40.76 -21.83
C VAL A 645 -19.04 41.75 -21.34
N SER A 646 -19.52 41.52 -20.13
CA SER A 646 -20.33 42.46 -19.36
C SER A 646 -19.63 42.77 -18.04
N LEU A 647 -19.30 44.05 -17.84
CA LEU A 647 -18.50 44.50 -16.72
C LEU A 647 -19.38 44.79 -15.50
N ASN A 648 -18.98 44.32 -14.33
CA ASN A 648 -19.67 44.55 -13.07
C ASN A 648 -19.44 45.99 -12.56
N ASN A 649 -20.46 46.63 -12.01
CA ASN A 649 -20.37 47.99 -11.47
C ASN A 649 -19.92 48.05 -10.01
N GLY A 650 -19.84 46.90 -9.32
CA GLY A 650 -19.43 46.78 -7.91
C GLY A 650 -20.59 46.88 -6.92
N ASP A 651 -21.83 46.96 -7.40
CA ASP A 651 -23.08 46.94 -6.61
C ASP A 651 -23.95 45.71 -6.94
N GLY A 652 -23.35 44.75 -7.65
CA GLY A 652 -23.99 43.57 -8.22
C GLY A 652 -24.90 43.86 -9.42
N THR A 653 -24.77 45.03 -10.06
CA THR A 653 -25.31 45.30 -11.38
C THR A 653 -24.21 45.22 -12.46
N TYR A 654 -24.63 44.98 -13.70
CA TYR A 654 -23.72 44.76 -14.82
C TYR A 654 -23.98 45.77 -15.95
N ALA A 655 -22.90 46.25 -16.57
CA ALA A 655 -22.96 47.10 -17.75
C ALA A 655 -23.48 46.31 -18.97
N PRO A 656 -24.06 46.98 -19.99
CA PRO A 656 -24.48 46.29 -21.21
C PRO A 656 -23.38 45.43 -21.82
N THR A 657 -23.73 44.23 -22.25
CA THR A 657 -22.80 43.30 -22.90
C THR A 657 -22.19 43.95 -24.15
N ARG A 658 -20.88 43.82 -24.32
CA ARG A 658 -20.18 44.25 -25.52
C ARG A 658 -19.31 43.13 -26.07
N CYS A 659 -19.23 43.02 -27.39
CA CYS A 659 -18.21 42.19 -28.04
C CYS A 659 -16.86 42.88 -27.86
N VAL A 660 -15.91 42.19 -27.23
CA VAL A 660 -14.54 42.69 -27.02
C VAL A 660 -13.56 42.09 -28.03
N LEU A 661 -13.91 40.96 -28.64
CA LEU A 661 -13.13 40.29 -29.67
C LEU A 661 -14.09 39.73 -30.72
N ASN A 662 -14.12 40.34 -31.91
CA ASN A 662 -14.87 39.82 -33.05
C ASN A 662 -14.17 38.58 -33.62
N ASP A 663 -14.94 37.72 -34.28
CA ASP A 663 -14.49 36.52 -34.96
C ASP A 663 -13.83 35.48 -34.05
N PHE A 664 -13.95 35.59 -32.73
CA PHE A 664 -13.46 34.59 -31.77
C PHE A 664 -14.62 33.81 -31.14
N GLY A 665 -15.57 33.39 -31.98
CA GLY A 665 -16.81 32.73 -31.57
C GLY A 665 -17.02 31.35 -32.19
N PHE A 666 -18.02 30.62 -31.69
CA PHE A 666 -18.32 29.23 -32.10
C PHE A 666 -18.48 29.05 -33.62
N LEU A 667 -19.09 30.02 -34.32
CA LEU A 667 -19.30 29.97 -35.77
C LEU A 667 -18.19 30.64 -36.58
N ALA A 668 -17.17 31.20 -35.92
CA ALA A 668 -16.18 32.03 -36.59
C ALA A 668 -15.02 31.24 -37.24
N GLY A 669 -14.94 29.92 -37.13
CA GLY A 669 -13.84 29.13 -37.72
C GLY A 669 -12.55 29.13 -36.89
N GLY A 670 -11.58 28.26 -37.22
CA GLY A 670 -10.36 28.07 -36.42
C GLY A 670 -9.29 29.12 -36.69
N TRP A 671 -8.97 29.95 -35.69
CA TRP A 671 -8.03 31.06 -35.82
C TRP A 671 -6.67 30.77 -35.18
N ARG A 672 -5.62 31.38 -35.74
CA ARG A 672 -4.31 31.54 -35.10
C ARG A 672 -4.02 33.04 -34.93
N LEU A 673 -3.56 33.42 -33.74
CA LEU A 673 -2.90 34.71 -33.52
C LEU A 673 -1.40 34.52 -33.78
N VAL A 674 -0.83 35.35 -34.66
CA VAL A 674 0.62 35.38 -34.91
C VAL A 674 1.19 36.53 -34.09
N GLY A 675 2.04 36.22 -33.11
CA GLY A 675 2.75 37.24 -32.35
C GLY A 675 3.80 37.93 -33.22
N ASN A 676 3.81 39.26 -33.22
CA ASN A 676 4.78 40.04 -33.99
C ASN A 676 6.18 40.05 -33.33
N GLY A 677 6.35 39.38 -32.20
CA GLY A 677 7.61 39.31 -31.43
C GLY A 677 7.86 40.50 -30.49
N ASP A 678 6.91 41.44 -30.41
CA ASP A 678 6.99 42.66 -29.59
C ASP A 678 5.89 42.74 -28.50
N GLY A 679 5.18 41.63 -28.27
CA GLY A 679 4.04 41.57 -27.36
C GLY A 679 2.70 41.97 -27.99
N THR A 680 2.68 42.32 -29.29
CA THR A 680 1.44 42.53 -30.06
C THR A 680 1.15 41.36 -30.98
N PHE A 681 -0.12 41.19 -31.36
CA PHE A 681 -0.58 40.14 -32.27
C PHE A 681 -1.11 40.75 -33.57
N ALA A 682 -0.80 40.11 -34.70
CA ALA A 682 -1.46 40.42 -35.96
C ALA A 682 -2.95 40.07 -35.89
N ALA A 683 -3.76 40.71 -36.75
CA ALA A 683 -5.19 40.41 -36.86
C ALA A 683 -5.41 38.89 -37.12
N PRO A 684 -6.40 38.26 -36.48
CA PRO A 684 -6.71 36.85 -36.71
C PRO A 684 -6.94 36.60 -38.20
N ARG A 685 -6.27 35.57 -38.74
CA ARG A 685 -6.52 35.10 -40.11
C ARG A 685 -6.74 33.59 -40.12
N THR A 686 -7.59 33.13 -41.02
CA THR A 686 -7.80 31.69 -41.25
C THR A 686 -6.55 31.10 -41.90
N VAL A 687 -5.91 30.14 -41.24
CA VAL A 687 -4.65 29.52 -41.73
C VAL A 687 -4.82 28.05 -42.16
N ILE A 688 -6.00 27.47 -41.97
CA ILE A 688 -6.31 26.10 -42.42
C ILE A 688 -7.64 26.15 -43.15
N ASN A 689 -7.62 25.97 -44.48
CA ASN A 689 -8.83 25.85 -45.29
C ASN A 689 -9.05 24.37 -45.62
N GLY A 690 -10.20 23.80 -45.24
CA GLY A 690 -10.56 22.42 -45.57
C GLY A 690 -10.03 21.35 -44.60
N HIS A 691 -8.74 21.30 -44.32
CA HIS A 691 -8.14 20.19 -43.56
C HIS A 691 -8.26 20.33 -42.04
N PHE A 692 -8.43 19.24 -41.30
CA PHE A 692 -8.62 19.26 -39.83
C PHE A 692 -9.78 20.16 -39.33
N THR A 693 -10.70 20.56 -40.23
CA THR A 693 -11.88 21.37 -39.90
C THR A 693 -13.14 20.51 -39.91
N TYR A 694 -14.18 20.98 -39.21
CA TYR A 694 -15.48 20.31 -39.17
C TYR A 694 -16.09 20.17 -40.58
N SER A 695 -16.13 21.28 -41.33
CA SER A 695 -16.82 21.38 -42.62
C SER A 695 -16.03 20.80 -43.79
N GLY A 696 -14.69 20.84 -43.74
CA GLY A 696 -13.83 20.42 -44.86
C GLY A 696 -13.26 19.00 -44.76
N GLY A 697 -13.41 18.33 -43.60
CA GLY A 697 -12.93 16.96 -43.42
C GLY A 697 -13.72 16.08 -42.45
N GLY A 698 -14.83 16.57 -41.87
CA GLY A 698 -15.66 15.81 -40.93
C GLY A 698 -15.07 15.67 -39.52
N TRP A 699 -14.09 16.50 -39.14
CA TRP A 699 -13.38 16.42 -37.87
C TRP A 699 -14.24 16.96 -36.73
N LYS A 700 -14.34 16.22 -35.62
CA LYS A 700 -15.17 16.57 -34.47
C LYS A 700 -14.32 16.57 -33.20
N VAL A 701 -14.53 17.53 -32.31
CA VAL A 701 -13.69 17.71 -31.11
C VAL A 701 -13.71 16.47 -30.21
N ASP A 702 -14.84 15.78 -30.13
CA ASP A 702 -15.07 14.55 -29.36
C ASP A 702 -14.47 13.29 -30.01
N LYS A 703 -14.04 13.34 -31.28
CA LYS A 703 -13.58 12.16 -32.03
C LYS A 703 -12.20 12.28 -32.66
N HIS A 704 -11.78 13.50 -32.96
CA HIS A 704 -10.63 13.78 -33.81
C HIS A 704 -9.79 14.89 -33.17
N PRO A 705 -8.98 14.55 -32.13
CA PRO A 705 -8.14 15.53 -31.46
C PRO A 705 -7.09 16.11 -32.40
N ARG A 706 -6.72 17.35 -32.13
CA ARG A 706 -5.71 18.13 -32.88
C ARG A 706 -4.73 18.71 -31.89
N MET A 707 -3.45 18.56 -32.17
CA MET A 707 -2.37 19.00 -31.30
C MET A 707 -1.36 19.80 -32.10
N LEU A 708 -0.61 20.64 -31.40
CA LEU A 708 0.54 21.34 -31.94
C LEU A 708 1.80 20.74 -31.30
N GLY A 709 2.80 20.45 -32.11
CA GLY A 709 4.10 19.93 -31.66
C GLY A 709 5.16 20.17 -32.73
N ASP A 710 6.38 20.45 -32.32
CA ASP A 710 7.52 20.58 -33.24
C ASP A 710 8.03 19.17 -33.59
N LEU A 711 7.68 18.69 -34.79
CA LEU A 711 8.00 17.32 -35.21
C LEU A 711 9.36 17.23 -35.89
N THR A 712 9.91 18.36 -36.34
CA THR A 712 11.18 18.42 -37.10
C THR A 712 12.35 18.90 -36.25
N GLY A 713 12.07 19.44 -35.05
CA GLY A 713 13.06 20.00 -34.15
C GLY A 713 13.57 21.38 -34.59
N ASP A 714 12.81 22.09 -35.45
CA ASP A 714 13.21 23.38 -36.01
C ASP A 714 12.73 24.59 -35.18
N GLY A 715 12.13 24.32 -34.02
CA GLY A 715 11.58 25.30 -33.09
C GLY A 715 10.20 25.83 -33.49
N ARG A 716 9.55 25.23 -34.50
CA ARG A 716 8.24 25.67 -35.02
C ARG A 716 7.18 24.62 -34.74
N ALA A 717 6.03 25.06 -34.26
CA ALA A 717 4.92 24.16 -33.98
C ALA A 717 4.25 23.69 -35.30
N ASP A 718 4.29 22.38 -35.54
CA ASP A 718 3.55 21.69 -36.60
C ASP A 718 2.17 21.24 -36.10
N ILE A 719 1.25 20.91 -37.02
CA ILE A 719 -0.09 20.43 -36.66
C ILE A 719 -0.15 18.91 -36.78
N VAL A 720 -0.58 18.25 -35.70
CA VAL A 720 -0.87 16.81 -35.66
C VAL A 720 -2.38 16.60 -35.51
N GLY A 721 -2.98 15.89 -36.46
CA GLY A 721 -4.39 15.51 -36.42
C GLY A 721 -4.57 14.01 -36.37
N PHE A 722 -5.36 13.53 -35.40
CA PHE A 722 -5.75 12.13 -35.27
C PHE A 722 -7.10 11.89 -35.97
N GLY A 723 -7.05 11.32 -37.17
CA GLY A 723 -8.19 11.16 -38.07
C GLY A 723 -8.76 9.73 -38.09
N SER A 724 -9.85 9.52 -38.83
CA SER A 724 -10.49 8.19 -38.94
C SER A 724 -9.58 7.12 -39.57
N ALA A 725 -8.65 7.50 -40.45
CA ALA A 725 -7.75 6.58 -41.15
C ALA A 725 -6.35 6.45 -40.53
N GLY A 726 -6.01 7.29 -39.54
CA GLY A 726 -4.67 7.36 -38.96
C GLY A 726 -4.27 8.77 -38.52
N VAL A 727 -2.99 8.97 -38.22
CA VAL A 727 -2.43 10.26 -37.80
C VAL A 727 -1.87 11.02 -39.00
N SER A 728 -2.36 12.23 -39.23
CA SER A 728 -1.88 13.13 -40.28
C SER A 728 -1.15 14.32 -39.68
N VAL A 729 -0.12 14.80 -40.38
CA VAL A 729 0.73 15.92 -39.95
C VAL A 729 0.80 16.99 -41.04
N MET A 730 0.84 18.26 -40.64
CA MET A 730 1.10 19.41 -41.50
C MET A 730 2.27 20.19 -40.93
N LEU A 731 3.39 20.20 -41.66
CA LEU A 731 4.61 20.90 -41.22
C LEU A 731 4.50 22.42 -41.42
N SER A 732 5.05 23.19 -40.50
CA SER A 732 5.07 24.65 -40.56
C SER A 732 6.09 25.17 -41.57
N ASN A 733 5.69 26.15 -42.40
CA ASN A 733 6.65 26.87 -43.26
C ASN A 733 7.35 28.01 -42.52
N GLY A 734 6.94 28.33 -41.29
CA GLY A 734 7.50 29.39 -40.43
C GLY A 734 7.01 30.81 -40.73
N ASP A 735 6.25 31.02 -41.80
CA ASP A 735 5.62 32.29 -42.18
C ASP A 735 4.13 32.37 -41.78
N GLY A 736 3.71 31.42 -40.95
CA GLY A 736 2.32 31.24 -40.53
C GLY A 736 1.45 30.43 -41.49
N THR A 737 2.03 29.85 -42.54
CA THR A 737 1.40 28.83 -43.40
C THR A 737 1.92 27.42 -43.07
N PHE A 738 1.19 26.40 -43.53
CA PHE A 738 1.52 24.99 -43.32
C PHE A 738 1.51 24.24 -44.65
N GLN A 739 2.33 23.18 -44.75
CA GLN A 739 2.31 22.27 -45.89
C GLN A 739 1.02 21.45 -45.93
N GLU A 740 0.71 20.89 -47.09
CA GLU A 740 -0.42 19.96 -47.26
C GLU A 740 -0.31 18.75 -46.30
N PRO A 741 -1.44 18.28 -45.74
CA PRO A 741 -1.44 17.21 -44.75
C PRO A 741 -0.92 15.90 -45.35
N LYS A 742 0.02 15.28 -44.64
CA LYS A 742 0.57 13.96 -44.97
C LYS A 742 0.17 12.96 -43.90
N LEU A 743 -0.32 11.80 -44.31
CA LEU A 743 -0.62 10.70 -43.39
C LEU A 743 0.70 10.10 -42.89
N ALA A 744 1.04 10.34 -41.62
CA ALA A 744 2.27 9.90 -41.00
C ALA A 744 2.16 8.45 -40.48
N VAL A 745 1.00 8.06 -39.95
CA VAL A 745 0.75 6.72 -39.41
C VAL A 745 -0.60 6.21 -39.91
N LYS A 746 -0.62 5.04 -40.56
CA LYS A 746 -1.85 4.32 -40.96
C LYS A 746 -2.36 3.43 -39.82
N ASP A 747 -3.66 3.14 -39.79
CA ASP A 747 -4.30 2.18 -38.87
C ASP A 747 -4.23 2.57 -37.37
N PHE A 748 -3.97 3.85 -37.11
CA PHE A 748 -4.05 4.48 -35.80
C PHE A 748 -5.14 5.56 -35.78
N GLY A 749 -6.32 5.19 -36.31
CA GLY A 749 -7.45 6.07 -36.50
C GLY A 749 -8.74 5.53 -35.89
N ALA A 750 -9.75 6.40 -35.77
CA ALA A 750 -11.03 6.05 -35.16
C ALA A 750 -11.81 4.94 -35.90
N VAL A 751 -11.50 4.69 -37.17
CA VAL A 751 -12.13 3.65 -37.98
C VAL A 751 -11.10 2.60 -38.40
N ALA A 752 -9.95 3.02 -38.94
CA ALA A 752 -8.84 2.12 -39.23
C ALA A 752 -8.05 1.84 -37.94
N GLY A 753 -8.20 0.64 -37.38
CA GLY A 753 -7.55 0.21 -36.13
C GLY A 753 -8.41 0.35 -34.86
N CYS A 754 -9.63 0.91 -34.95
CA CYS A 754 -10.59 1.02 -33.84
C CYS A 754 -10.06 1.78 -32.59
N TRP A 755 -9.36 2.90 -32.78
CA TRP A 755 -8.80 3.69 -31.68
C TRP A 755 -9.73 4.85 -31.26
N GLN A 756 -10.10 4.95 -29.98
CA GLN A 756 -10.89 6.08 -29.46
C GLN A 756 -10.04 7.00 -28.57
N ALA A 757 -10.24 8.31 -28.74
CA ALA A 757 -9.70 9.33 -27.84
C ALA A 757 -10.63 9.48 -26.62
N PHE A 758 -10.14 9.14 -25.43
CA PHE A 758 -10.81 9.40 -24.17
C PHE A 758 -10.23 10.67 -23.53
N THR A 759 -11.08 11.64 -23.20
CA THR A 759 -10.73 12.73 -22.28
C THR A 759 -11.33 12.43 -20.92
N TRP A 760 -10.51 11.98 -19.96
CA TRP A 760 -10.88 11.88 -18.54
C TRP A 760 -9.83 12.56 -17.65
N GLN A 761 -10.33 13.32 -16.66
CA GLN A 761 -9.62 13.70 -15.43
C GLN A 761 -9.37 12.41 -14.61
N LEU A 762 -8.11 12.13 -14.28
CA LEU A 762 -7.62 10.85 -13.74
C LEU A 762 -7.91 10.62 -12.24
N GLY A 763 -8.60 9.51 -11.93
CA GLY A 763 -8.04 8.33 -11.23
C GLY A 763 -8.13 7.16 -12.24
N MET A 764 -7.19 6.24 -12.43
CA MET A 764 -6.60 5.24 -11.53
C MET A 764 -5.41 4.53 -12.25
N GLU A 765 -4.73 3.67 -11.49
CA GLU A 765 -3.94 2.48 -11.86
C GLU A 765 -4.22 1.85 -13.24
N MET A 766 -3.16 1.41 -13.95
CA MET A 766 -3.15 0.15 -14.72
C MET A 766 -1.72 -0.40 -14.86
N GLY A 767 -1.56 -1.68 -14.53
CA GLY A 767 -0.43 -2.52 -14.93
C GLY A 767 -0.70 -3.17 -16.29
N LEU A 768 0.34 -3.31 -17.10
CA LEU A 768 0.30 -4.10 -18.34
C LEU A 768 1.49 -5.07 -18.36
N SER A 769 1.19 -6.35 -18.19
CA SER A 769 2.06 -7.46 -18.61
C SER A 769 1.85 -7.72 -20.10
N LYS A 770 2.92 -7.89 -20.88
CA LYS A 770 2.86 -8.54 -22.20
C LYS A 770 3.66 -9.85 -22.22
N PRO A 771 3.28 -10.82 -23.07
CA PRO A 771 3.93 -12.13 -23.19
C PRO A 771 5.24 -12.05 -24.00
N GLN A 772 6.20 -12.91 -23.67
CA GLN A 772 7.36 -13.22 -24.52
C GLN A 772 6.91 -14.07 -25.71
N ASP A 773 7.26 -13.66 -26.94
CA ASP A 773 8.00 -14.52 -27.87
C ASP A 773 8.54 -13.76 -29.10
N SER A 774 9.82 -14.02 -29.40
CA SER A 774 10.61 -13.79 -30.62
C SER A 774 10.56 -12.43 -31.33
N LEU A 775 11.71 -11.74 -31.40
CA LEU A 775 12.42 -11.37 -32.64
C LEU A 775 13.75 -10.63 -32.34
N SER A 776 14.67 -10.76 -33.29
CA SER A 776 16.11 -10.56 -33.28
C SER A 776 16.63 -9.11 -33.19
N GLU A 777 17.91 -9.02 -32.82
CA GLU A 777 18.85 -7.89 -32.89
C GLU A 777 18.58 -6.80 -33.94
N THR A 778 18.75 -5.51 -33.58
CA THR A 778 19.90 -4.66 -33.96
C THR A 778 19.66 -3.16 -33.66
N SER A 779 20.79 -2.48 -33.42
CA SER A 779 21.08 -1.04 -33.55
C SER A 779 20.99 -0.13 -32.32
N ASP A 780 22.17 0.39 -31.99
CA ASP A 780 22.48 1.57 -31.18
C ASP A 780 21.63 2.79 -31.53
N THR A 781 21.23 3.54 -30.51
CA THR A 781 21.31 5.01 -30.51
C THR A 781 21.14 5.55 -29.10
N THR A 782 22.24 6.07 -28.56
CA THR A 782 22.25 6.95 -27.38
C THR A 782 21.56 8.28 -27.69
N LEU A 783 20.60 8.69 -26.86
CA LEU A 783 20.10 10.07 -26.82
C LEU A 783 20.18 10.58 -25.38
N GLU A 784 21.11 11.49 -25.15
CA GLU A 784 21.20 12.34 -23.96
C GLU A 784 20.22 13.53 -24.08
N GLY A 785 19.61 13.91 -22.94
CA GLY A 785 19.15 15.27 -22.59
C GLY A 785 18.22 16.05 -23.55
N GLY A 786 16.97 16.30 -23.15
CA GLY A 786 16.09 17.30 -23.78
C GLY A 786 14.64 17.24 -23.31
N GLU A 787 13.96 18.39 -23.26
CA GLU A 787 12.77 18.72 -22.48
C GLU A 787 11.39 18.19 -22.96
N LEU A 788 10.43 18.23 -22.02
CA LEU A 788 8.96 18.25 -22.10
C LEU A 788 8.27 17.63 -23.34
N THR A 789 7.65 16.46 -23.14
CA THR A 789 6.70 15.87 -24.10
C THR A 789 5.36 15.58 -23.41
N ASN A 790 4.27 16.15 -23.95
CA ASN A 790 2.89 15.80 -23.56
C ASN A 790 2.57 14.41 -24.13
N ILE A 791 2.27 13.43 -23.27
CA ILE A 791 1.91 12.07 -23.69
C ILE A 791 0.38 11.95 -23.75
N LEU A 792 -0.17 11.69 -24.94
CA LEU A 792 -1.56 11.26 -25.16
C LEU A 792 -1.63 9.73 -25.17
N VAL A 793 -2.48 9.14 -24.33
CA VAL A 793 -2.72 7.69 -24.31
C VAL A 793 -3.98 7.38 -25.10
N LEU A 794 -3.85 6.57 -26.16
CA LEU A 794 -4.97 6.01 -26.93
C LEU A 794 -5.02 4.51 -26.65
N LEU A 795 -6.21 3.97 -26.38
CA LEU A 795 -6.44 2.54 -26.12
C LEU A 795 -7.18 1.92 -27.31
N PRO A 796 -6.82 0.69 -27.73
CA PRO A 796 -7.60 -0.06 -28.70
C PRO A 796 -8.88 -0.59 -28.02
N ILE A 797 -9.98 -0.70 -28.77
CA ILE A 797 -11.18 -1.42 -28.30
C ILE A 797 -10.89 -2.92 -28.15
#